data_AF-A0A9E3J6Q5-F1
#
_entry.id   AF-A0A9E3J6Q5-F1
#
_cell.length_a   1.000
_cell.length_b   1.000
_cell.length_c   1.000
_cell.angle_alpha   90.00
_cell.angle_beta   90.00
_cell.angle_gamma   90.00
#
_symmetry.space_group_name_H-M   'P 1'
#
loop_
_entity.id
_entity.type
_entity.pdbx_description
1 polymer ?
#
loop_
_entity_poly.entity_id
_entity_poly.type
_entity_poly.pdbx_seq_one_letter_code
_entity_poly.pdbx_strand_id
1 'polypeptide(L)'
;NRGLALASGEIVAFADDDVVVDRDWLAAIAEAFASGERVGCVTGLIAPAELDTPAQVMLEAHGGFGKGFLQHRYDLGRPEADPQFPFNAGKWGSGANMAFSAAALRGIGGFDRATGAGSLAKAGDELLAFFRIVVAGYGLVYQPDAVAWHTHPRTQDDLAARAFGHGTGLTAYLTAAVVHEPRMLPALLRRIPRGIGRRLAQPQTPPADGAEVWPRRLSALERRGLAYGPLAYARSRWHLRKVAAAPAALEPAARNPAAVDTAEASTGAAAPTTEEPAAAPRRRRNPLAVITRGGPLVRTGHLLTLSALLASVLGAGYWALATRLYSPESVGQSYAAVAALTFLSAIGDLSMGDVLTRFIATAGPHARRMVLRAYGVTTVATVAVATAFVLLVPHLVHALAFLHSPDVGAAFVVGCAAFTIFQLQDGALAGLRRPGCVVVENAGFAVVKIVCLFTIVVATTGILLSWIVALIAAVVGTNAYLFTRAIPRKQAATTASPTPVLRYTVASYTAALFGIAVVALPPLLVLNRLGPAQNAYFSLAWIVALALYTLNRSMGTSLVIESTWDPGMLRQQIRHMIRHTGALVIAGAAVLTAAAPWVLRIFGAAYEHNATGLFRLAVLSAVPDVIVVAASSACRARRKVGLLVVILGGLAVLVLGLTVVLLPVMGLAGIGAAWLIGQTAMAVALIAARSLWLPPRPPEELPVPPLADRRPGSTAAARESAVDAEPDDTDPGGAQPVTRWLGMLALPAALGLWIYSLQRVRPDRMTDLGLTSVLPVTFWAALGVLALGFVATLVRRPTASAWRAGYVLVLGTIMNATPALLYRTLSNGWAWQHVSITDYLAAHGSTAPNNGTLLDAYTQWPGFFALNAFILHMAGLHSALAYAAWAPPVFNTLMIVPLV
;
A
#
# COMPACT_ATOMS: atom_id res chain seq x y z
N ASN A 1 38.64 9.96 -13.92
CA ASN A 1 39.60 11.01 -14.31
C ASN A 1 41.02 10.85 -13.77
N ARG A 2 41.36 9.89 -12.88
CA ARG A 2 42.74 9.74 -12.40
C ARG A 2 43.72 9.41 -13.53
N GLY A 3 43.34 8.53 -14.47
CA GLY A 3 44.13 8.22 -15.67
C GLY A 3 44.46 9.47 -16.51
N LEU A 4 43.45 10.28 -16.85
CA LEU A 4 43.65 11.55 -17.58
C LEU A 4 44.57 12.56 -16.85
N ALA A 5 44.57 12.54 -15.52
CA ALA A 5 45.43 13.41 -14.72
C ALA A 5 46.89 12.95 -14.71
N LEU A 6 47.15 11.65 -14.91
CA LEU A 6 48.50 11.07 -14.95
C LEU A 6 49.05 10.97 -16.38
N ALA A 7 48.19 10.90 -17.39
CA ALA A 7 48.59 10.79 -18.78
C ALA A 7 49.32 12.07 -19.26
N SER A 8 50.52 11.89 -19.82
CA SER A 8 51.36 12.98 -20.36
C SER A 8 51.28 13.13 -21.88
N GLY A 9 50.73 12.13 -22.59
CA GLY A 9 50.60 12.15 -24.05
C GLY A 9 49.62 13.22 -24.56
N GLU A 10 49.83 13.67 -25.80
CA GLU A 10 48.94 14.60 -26.49
C GLU A 10 47.58 13.96 -26.83
N ILE A 11 47.61 12.68 -27.19
CA ILE A 11 46.42 11.84 -27.40
C ILE A 11 46.31 10.87 -26.23
N VAL A 12 45.11 10.77 -25.66
CA VAL A 12 44.80 9.80 -24.59
C VAL A 12 43.76 8.84 -25.13
N ALA A 13 44.18 7.60 -25.38
CA ALA A 13 43.30 6.50 -25.75
C ALA A 13 42.74 5.82 -24.50
N PHE A 14 41.47 5.41 -24.58
CA PHE A 14 40.73 4.71 -23.53
C PHE A 14 40.16 3.43 -24.13
N ALA A 15 40.35 2.33 -23.43
CA ALA A 15 39.73 1.04 -23.69
C ALA A 15 39.16 0.51 -22.36
N ASP A 16 38.06 -0.23 -22.45
CA ASP A 16 37.45 -0.88 -21.28
C ASP A 16 38.22 -2.16 -20.92
N ASP A 17 38.00 -2.67 -19.70
CA ASP A 17 38.67 -3.88 -19.19
C ASP A 17 38.18 -5.18 -19.84
N ASP A 18 37.07 -5.12 -20.59
CA ASP A 18 36.46 -6.21 -21.34
C ASP A 18 36.72 -6.14 -22.86
N VAL A 19 37.75 -5.40 -23.27
CA VAL A 19 38.14 -5.17 -24.66
C VAL A 19 39.53 -5.70 -25.00
N VAL A 20 39.66 -6.32 -26.18
CA VAL A 20 40.93 -6.60 -26.85
C VAL A 20 41.03 -5.66 -28.05
N VAL A 21 42.13 -4.95 -28.22
CA VAL A 21 42.33 -4.00 -29.34
C VAL A 21 43.11 -4.65 -30.47
N ASP A 22 42.84 -4.24 -31.71
CA ASP A 22 43.60 -4.67 -32.88
C ASP A 22 45.05 -4.16 -32.83
N ARG A 23 45.96 -4.89 -33.48
CA ARG A 23 47.39 -4.54 -33.53
C ARG A 23 47.62 -3.14 -34.13
N ASP A 24 46.76 -2.71 -35.06
CA ASP A 24 46.85 -1.45 -35.79
C ASP A 24 45.97 -0.35 -35.14
N TRP A 25 45.34 -0.63 -33.98
CA TRP A 25 44.38 0.25 -33.30
C TRP A 25 44.91 1.66 -33.03
N LEU A 26 46.13 1.78 -32.48
CA LEU A 26 46.74 3.09 -32.18
C LEU A 26 47.15 3.84 -33.45
N ALA A 27 47.60 3.13 -34.49
CA ALA A 27 47.98 3.72 -35.77
C ALA A 27 46.75 4.34 -36.46
N ALA A 28 45.63 3.61 -36.50
CA ALA A 28 44.37 4.11 -37.02
C ALA A 28 43.84 5.33 -36.24
N ILE A 29 43.96 5.32 -34.91
CA ILE A 29 43.61 6.48 -34.07
C ILE A 29 44.48 7.70 -34.44
N ALA A 30 45.80 7.51 -34.56
CA ALA A 30 46.73 8.59 -34.90
C ALA A 30 46.43 9.18 -36.28
N GLU A 31 46.14 8.33 -37.28
CA GLU A 31 45.72 8.75 -38.62
C GLU A 31 44.44 9.61 -38.57
N ALA A 32 43.44 9.19 -37.79
CA ALA A 32 42.21 9.95 -37.63
C ALA A 32 42.43 11.32 -36.99
N PHE A 33 43.35 11.45 -36.02
CA PHE A 33 43.74 12.76 -35.49
C PHE A 33 44.51 13.61 -36.49
N ALA A 34 45.29 13.00 -37.39
CA ALA A 34 46.00 13.68 -38.47
C ALA A 34 45.09 14.09 -39.64
N SER A 35 43.90 13.48 -39.78
CA SER A 35 43.01 13.62 -40.94
C SER A 35 42.35 14.99 -41.10
N GLY A 36 42.40 15.89 -40.11
CA GLY A 36 41.87 17.24 -40.30
C GLY A 36 42.02 18.16 -39.10
N GLU A 37 41.69 19.43 -39.31
CA GLU A 37 41.83 20.45 -38.27
C GLU A 37 40.85 20.23 -37.11
N ARG A 38 41.33 20.46 -35.87
CA ARG A 38 40.54 20.48 -34.63
C ARG A 38 39.78 19.18 -34.29
N VAL A 39 40.37 18.01 -34.54
CA VAL A 39 39.82 16.73 -34.05
C VAL A 39 40.01 16.64 -32.52
N GLY A 40 38.91 16.60 -31.78
CA GLY A 40 38.92 16.53 -30.31
C GLY A 40 38.70 15.11 -29.78
N CYS A 41 38.09 14.23 -30.58
CA CYS A 41 37.79 12.86 -30.21
C CYS A 41 37.82 11.95 -31.44
N VAL A 42 38.36 10.75 -31.28
CA VAL A 42 38.29 9.65 -32.24
C VAL A 42 37.61 8.48 -31.55
N THR A 43 36.69 7.81 -32.24
CA THR A 43 36.04 6.57 -31.80
C THR A 43 36.23 5.51 -32.87
N GLY A 44 36.18 4.23 -32.53
CA GLY A 44 36.45 3.16 -33.50
C GLY A 44 35.37 2.09 -33.62
N LEU A 45 35.59 1.16 -34.54
CA LEU A 45 34.71 -0.01 -34.71
C LEU A 45 34.84 -0.92 -33.48
N ILE A 46 33.70 -1.35 -32.96
CA ILE A 46 33.64 -2.33 -31.89
C ILE A 46 32.89 -3.55 -32.41
N ALA A 47 33.60 -4.67 -32.50
CA ALA A 47 33.06 -5.96 -32.90
C ALA A 47 32.86 -6.86 -31.66
N PRO A 48 31.90 -7.80 -31.68
CA PRO A 48 31.79 -8.78 -30.61
C PRO A 48 33.02 -9.71 -30.61
N ALA A 49 33.63 -9.90 -29.45
CA ALA A 49 34.73 -10.88 -29.28
C ALA A 49 34.22 -12.34 -29.38
N GLU A 50 32.98 -12.57 -28.95
CA GLU A 50 32.32 -13.87 -28.94
C GLU A 50 30.80 -13.71 -29.13
N LEU A 51 30.18 -14.71 -29.77
CA LEU A 51 28.73 -14.82 -29.99
C LEU A 51 28.24 -16.23 -29.66
N ASP A 52 28.81 -16.84 -28.63
CA ASP A 52 28.57 -18.25 -28.26
C ASP A 52 27.21 -18.45 -27.58
N THR A 53 26.67 -17.41 -26.93
CA THR A 53 25.41 -17.53 -26.18
C THR A 53 24.25 -16.73 -26.79
N PRO A 54 22.99 -17.17 -26.56
CA PRO A 54 21.81 -16.43 -27.03
C PRO A 54 21.75 -14.98 -26.52
N ALA A 55 22.29 -14.70 -25.32
CA ALA A 55 22.32 -13.35 -24.78
C ALA A 55 23.24 -12.42 -25.58
N GLN A 56 24.37 -12.96 -26.08
CA GLN A 56 25.36 -12.23 -26.86
C GLN A 56 24.85 -11.95 -28.28
N VAL A 57 24.27 -12.96 -28.92
CA VAL A 57 23.60 -12.83 -30.22
C VAL A 57 22.45 -11.82 -30.15
N MET A 58 21.65 -11.88 -29.08
CA MET A 58 20.52 -10.97 -28.90
C MET A 58 20.95 -9.51 -28.71
N LEU A 59 22.04 -9.26 -27.98
CA LEU A 59 22.57 -7.90 -27.82
C LEU A 59 23.09 -7.35 -29.14
N GLU A 60 23.84 -8.16 -29.90
CA GLU A 60 24.37 -7.76 -31.20
C GLU A 60 23.23 -7.47 -32.20
N ALA A 61 22.23 -8.34 -32.28
CA ALA A 61 21.06 -8.16 -33.13
C ALA A 61 20.20 -6.94 -32.76
N HIS A 62 20.20 -6.50 -31.50
CA HIS A 62 19.41 -5.34 -31.07
C HIS A 62 20.01 -3.99 -31.52
N GLY A 63 21.28 -3.97 -31.93
CA GLY A 63 21.93 -2.76 -32.44
C GLY A 63 23.44 -2.72 -32.26
N GLY A 64 24.02 -3.66 -31.50
CA GLY A 64 25.46 -3.82 -31.33
C GLY A 64 26.23 -2.55 -30.90
N PHE A 65 27.56 -2.65 -30.90
CA PHE A 65 28.42 -1.48 -30.72
C PHE A 65 28.95 -0.91 -32.04
N GLY A 66 28.98 -1.70 -33.12
CA GLY A 66 29.45 -1.26 -34.43
C GLY A 66 28.59 -0.14 -35.04
N LYS A 67 29.24 0.81 -35.73
CA LYS A 67 28.57 1.92 -36.45
C LYS A 67 28.78 1.85 -37.96
N GLY A 68 29.14 0.66 -38.46
CA GLY A 68 29.46 0.40 -39.86
C GLY A 68 30.96 0.52 -40.16
N PHE A 69 31.29 0.38 -41.45
CA PHE A 69 32.65 0.31 -41.97
C PHE A 69 33.09 1.59 -42.69
N LEU A 70 32.28 2.64 -42.62
CA LEU A 70 32.60 3.93 -43.24
C LEU A 70 33.08 4.90 -42.17
N GLN A 71 34.11 5.68 -42.51
CA GLN A 71 34.57 6.77 -41.67
C GLN A 71 33.51 7.88 -41.64
N HIS A 72 33.23 8.42 -40.46
CA HIS A 72 32.28 9.52 -40.28
C HIS A 72 32.89 10.63 -39.43
N ARG A 73 32.64 11.89 -39.80
CA ARG A 73 33.04 13.07 -39.01
C ARG A 73 31.80 13.83 -38.54
N TYR A 74 31.77 14.10 -37.25
CA TYR A 74 30.69 14.82 -36.57
C TYR A 74 31.21 16.15 -36.01
N ASP A 75 30.69 17.26 -36.51
CA ASP A 75 30.98 18.60 -35.98
C ASP A 75 29.75 19.51 -36.09
N LEU A 76 29.68 20.57 -35.26
CA LEU A 76 28.56 21.51 -35.28
C LEU A 76 28.50 22.36 -36.56
N GLY A 77 29.62 22.51 -37.28
CA GLY A 77 29.71 23.32 -38.50
C GLY A 77 29.10 22.63 -39.72
N ARG A 78 29.02 21.30 -39.70
CA ARG A 78 28.40 20.44 -40.71
C ARG A 78 27.39 19.50 -40.05
N PRO A 79 26.23 20.03 -39.58
CA PRO A 79 25.26 19.25 -38.84
C PRO A 79 24.73 18.09 -39.69
N GLU A 80 24.81 16.89 -39.14
CA GLU A 80 24.32 15.67 -39.77
C GLU A 80 22.80 15.75 -40.03
N ALA A 81 22.31 15.04 -41.05
CA ALA A 81 20.88 14.91 -41.32
C ALA A 81 20.09 14.16 -40.21
N ASP A 82 20.74 13.74 -39.12
CA ASP A 82 20.07 13.13 -37.97
C ASP A 82 19.17 14.17 -37.25
N PRO A 83 17.84 13.94 -37.20
CA PRO A 83 16.90 14.80 -36.48
C PRO A 83 17.24 14.98 -34.99
N GLN A 84 17.99 14.05 -34.39
CA GLN A 84 18.37 14.09 -32.98
C GLN A 84 19.77 14.67 -32.73
N PHE A 85 20.55 15.03 -33.75
CA PHE A 85 21.87 15.67 -33.57
C PHE A 85 21.74 17.00 -32.80
N PRO A 86 22.61 17.33 -31.82
CA PRO A 86 23.76 16.57 -31.32
C PRO A 86 23.43 15.65 -30.11
N PHE A 87 22.17 15.37 -29.82
CA PHE A 87 21.78 14.65 -28.60
C PHE A 87 21.88 13.13 -28.68
N ASN A 88 22.08 12.55 -29.87
CA ASN A 88 22.16 11.10 -30.08
C ASN A 88 23.61 10.59 -30.15
N ALA A 89 24.41 10.93 -29.14
CA ALA A 89 25.86 10.69 -29.13
C ALA A 89 26.27 9.22 -29.26
N GLY A 90 25.39 8.27 -28.89
CA GLY A 90 25.67 6.82 -29.00
C GLY A 90 25.74 6.30 -30.45
N LYS A 91 25.40 7.13 -31.45
CA LYS A 91 25.67 6.81 -32.85
C LYS A 91 27.11 7.06 -33.27
N TRP A 92 27.81 7.92 -32.54
CA TRP A 92 29.13 8.39 -32.95
C TRP A 92 30.22 7.44 -32.47
N GLY A 93 29.99 6.76 -31.35
CA GLY A 93 30.89 5.74 -30.81
C GLY A 93 30.41 5.22 -29.46
N SER A 94 31.28 4.47 -28.78
CA SER A 94 31.04 3.89 -27.44
C SER A 94 32.32 3.95 -26.61
N GLY A 95 32.19 3.85 -25.28
CA GLY A 95 33.29 3.96 -24.31
C GLY A 95 34.38 2.90 -24.47
N ALA A 96 34.02 1.73 -25.02
CA ALA A 96 34.92 0.62 -25.26
C ALA A 96 36.03 0.91 -26.29
N ASN A 97 35.87 1.93 -27.14
CA ASN A 97 36.85 2.29 -28.17
C ASN A 97 36.81 3.80 -28.46
N MET A 98 37.60 4.56 -27.70
CA MET A 98 37.65 6.01 -27.83
C MET A 98 39.03 6.58 -27.50
N ALA A 99 39.38 7.68 -28.15
CA ALA A 99 40.57 8.47 -27.86
C ALA A 99 40.23 9.95 -27.92
N PHE A 100 40.95 10.77 -27.16
CA PHE A 100 40.75 12.21 -27.11
C PHE A 100 42.08 12.95 -27.23
N SER A 101 42.03 14.14 -27.82
CA SER A 101 43.07 15.14 -27.57
C SER A 101 43.05 15.46 -26.07
N ALA A 102 44.20 15.31 -25.41
CA ALA A 102 44.36 15.60 -23.98
C ALA A 102 43.94 17.04 -23.66
N ALA A 103 44.29 17.98 -24.55
CA ALA A 103 43.92 19.39 -24.44
C ALA A 103 42.40 19.58 -24.55
N ALA A 104 41.75 18.98 -25.54
CA ALA A 104 40.30 19.11 -25.74
C ALA A 104 39.50 18.51 -24.57
N LEU A 105 39.86 17.31 -24.12
CA LEU A 105 39.18 16.63 -23.01
C LEU A 105 39.37 17.36 -21.68
N ARG A 106 40.57 17.90 -21.41
CA ARG A 106 40.82 18.76 -20.23
C ARG A 106 40.10 20.10 -20.34
N GLY A 107 39.99 20.67 -21.54
CA GLY A 107 39.28 21.91 -21.81
C GLY A 107 37.78 21.82 -21.45
N ILE A 108 37.17 20.66 -21.69
CA ILE A 108 35.79 20.39 -21.21
C ILE A 108 35.75 19.90 -19.75
N GLY A 109 36.87 19.85 -19.01
CA GLY A 109 36.89 19.42 -17.60
C GLY A 109 36.85 17.90 -17.38
N GLY A 110 37.12 17.10 -18.42
CA GLY A 110 37.14 15.63 -18.39
C GLY A 110 35.75 15.00 -18.28
N PHE A 111 35.73 13.71 -17.92
CA PHE A 111 34.48 12.95 -17.73
C PHE A 111 33.73 13.41 -16.47
N ASP A 112 32.40 13.52 -16.56
CA ASP A 112 31.56 13.80 -15.40
C ASP A 112 31.42 12.54 -14.54
N ARG A 113 31.98 12.61 -13.33
CA ARG A 113 31.93 11.49 -12.36
C ARG A 113 30.50 11.11 -11.97
N ALA A 114 29.52 11.99 -12.18
CA ALA A 114 28.11 11.73 -11.86
C ALA A 114 27.37 10.90 -12.92
N THR A 115 27.92 10.73 -14.12
CA THR A 115 27.38 9.87 -15.17
C THR A 115 28.15 8.56 -15.32
N GLY A 116 29.33 8.42 -14.71
CA GLY A 116 30.18 7.24 -14.89
C GLY A 116 29.56 5.91 -14.41
N ALA A 117 30.10 4.80 -14.90
CA ALA A 117 29.62 3.45 -14.62
C ALA A 117 29.53 3.10 -13.12
N GLY A 118 30.49 3.59 -12.32
CA GLY A 118 30.50 3.44 -10.86
C GLY A 118 29.51 4.33 -10.09
N SER A 119 28.76 5.19 -10.79
CA SER A 119 27.74 6.05 -10.19
C SER A 119 26.35 5.42 -10.24
N LEU A 120 25.34 6.09 -9.65
CA LEU A 120 23.96 5.60 -9.77
C LEU A 120 23.42 5.71 -11.19
N ALA A 121 24.03 6.54 -12.05
CA ALA A 121 23.68 6.70 -13.46
C ALA A 121 24.06 5.46 -14.31
N LYS A 122 24.97 4.61 -13.81
CA LYS A 122 25.41 3.34 -14.39
C LYS A 122 26.13 3.39 -15.75
N ALA A 123 26.02 4.47 -16.52
CA ALA A 123 26.70 4.69 -17.81
C ALA A 123 26.44 6.13 -18.32
N GLY A 124 27.16 6.56 -19.35
CA GLY A 124 26.86 7.79 -20.11
C GLY A 124 27.84 8.94 -19.90
N ASP A 125 28.96 8.71 -19.23
CA ASP A 125 30.06 9.67 -19.15
C ASP A 125 30.81 9.84 -20.47
N GLU A 126 30.96 8.77 -21.24
CA GLU A 126 31.44 8.75 -22.61
C GLU A 126 30.51 9.55 -23.54
N LEU A 127 29.19 9.33 -23.46
CA LEU A 127 28.20 10.04 -24.28
C LEU A 127 28.20 11.54 -24.00
N LEU A 128 28.34 11.90 -22.72
CA LEU A 128 28.46 13.29 -22.31
C LEU A 128 29.77 13.92 -22.81
N ALA A 129 30.89 13.18 -22.76
CA ALA A 129 32.16 13.66 -23.27
C ALA A 129 32.08 13.92 -24.79
N PHE A 130 31.53 12.98 -25.57
CA PHE A 130 31.33 13.14 -27.01
C PHE A 130 30.46 14.37 -27.33
N PHE A 131 29.32 14.50 -26.66
CA PHE A 131 28.44 15.67 -26.80
C PHE A 131 29.17 16.98 -26.52
N ARG A 132 29.95 17.04 -25.42
CA ARG A 132 30.64 18.27 -25.01
C ARG A 132 31.82 18.62 -25.91
N ILE A 133 32.52 17.64 -26.48
CA ILE A 133 33.55 17.86 -27.50
C ILE A 133 32.93 18.53 -28.74
N VAL A 134 31.84 17.96 -29.27
CA VAL A 134 31.13 18.51 -30.44
C VAL A 134 30.58 19.90 -30.14
N VAL A 135 29.95 20.10 -28.97
CA VAL A 135 29.40 21.39 -28.55
C VAL A 135 30.49 22.45 -28.30
N ALA A 136 31.70 22.04 -27.91
CA ALA A 136 32.87 22.91 -27.81
C ALA A 136 33.51 23.27 -29.17
N GLY A 137 32.94 22.79 -30.29
CA GLY A 137 33.39 23.11 -31.64
C GLY A 137 34.61 22.31 -32.11
N TYR A 138 34.84 21.13 -31.52
CA TYR A 138 35.79 20.15 -32.03
C TYR A 138 35.08 19.13 -32.93
N GLY A 139 35.82 18.53 -33.85
CA GLY A 139 35.35 17.38 -34.62
C GLY A 139 35.49 16.08 -33.83
N LEU A 140 34.50 15.19 -33.96
CA LEU A 140 34.59 13.80 -33.53
C LEU A 140 34.64 12.90 -34.78
N VAL A 141 35.66 12.04 -34.89
CA VAL A 141 35.84 11.15 -36.04
C VAL A 141 35.59 9.70 -35.62
N TYR A 142 34.65 9.02 -36.27
CA TYR A 142 34.51 7.57 -36.20
C TYR A 142 35.43 6.94 -37.23
N GLN A 143 36.46 6.22 -36.78
CA GLN A 143 37.47 5.56 -37.60
C GLN A 143 37.29 4.04 -37.56
N PRO A 144 36.70 3.42 -38.60
CA PRO A 144 36.39 1.99 -38.59
C PRO A 144 37.63 1.09 -38.53
N ASP A 145 38.78 1.57 -39.00
CA ASP A 145 40.06 0.81 -38.95
C ASP A 145 40.64 0.70 -37.53
N ALA A 146 40.19 1.56 -36.60
CA ALA A 146 40.51 1.41 -35.19
C ALA A 146 39.59 0.34 -34.60
N VAL A 147 39.96 -0.93 -34.74
CA VAL A 147 39.12 -2.08 -34.33
C VAL A 147 39.36 -2.47 -32.87
N ALA A 148 38.28 -2.76 -32.16
CA ALA A 148 38.27 -3.31 -30.81
C ALA A 148 37.26 -4.46 -30.71
N TRP A 149 37.64 -5.58 -30.09
CA TRP A 149 36.76 -6.70 -29.80
C TRP A 149 36.28 -6.61 -28.35
N HIS A 150 34.97 -6.49 -28.15
CA HIS A 150 34.36 -6.32 -26.84
C HIS A 150 33.60 -7.59 -26.44
N THR A 151 33.78 -8.01 -25.18
CA THR A 151 33.14 -9.23 -24.65
C THR A 151 31.68 -8.95 -24.26
N HIS A 152 30.72 -9.66 -24.86
CA HIS A 152 29.29 -9.46 -24.56
C HIS A 152 28.85 -10.24 -23.30
N PRO A 153 27.82 -9.76 -22.58
CA PRO A 153 27.23 -10.51 -21.46
C PRO A 153 26.79 -11.92 -21.86
N ARG A 154 27.35 -12.94 -21.21
CA ARG A 154 27.03 -14.34 -21.50
C ARG A 154 25.65 -14.78 -20.99
N THR A 155 25.19 -14.19 -19.88
CA THR A 155 23.95 -14.60 -19.19
C THR A 155 22.78 -13.65 -19.46
N GLN A 156 21.56 -14.19 -19.35
CA GLN A 156 20.32 -13.40 -19.49
C GLN A 156 20.13 -12.37 -18.35
N ASP A 157 20.66 -12.65 -17.16
CA ASP A 157 20.57 -11.71 -16.03
C ASP A 157 21.52 -10.53 -16.22
N ASP A 158 22.71 -10.76 -16.76
CA ASP A 158 23.66 -9.70 -17.10
C ASP A 158 23.13 -8.85 -18.26
N LEU A 159 22.51 -9.47 -19.27
CA LEU A 159 21.83 -8.77 -20.36
C LEU A 159 20.68 -7.89 -19.83
N ALA A 160 19.90 -8.38 -18.88
CA ALA A 160 18.84 -7.61 -18.22
C ALA A 160 19.39 -6.43 -17.39
N ALA A 161 20.53 -6.62 -16.71
CA ALA A 161 21.22 -5.55 -15.99
C ALA A 161 21.74 -4.48 -16.95
N ARG A 162 22.33 -4.88 -18.09
CA ARG A 162 22.83 -3.99 -19.14
C ARG A 162 21.70 -3.19 -19.79
N ALA A 163 20.57 -3.83 -20.11
CA ALA A 163 19.37 -3.17 -20.64
C ALA A 163 18.86 -2.05 -19.69
N PHE A 164 18.75 -2.33 -18.39
CA PHE A 164 18.39 -1.30 -17.42
C PHE A 164 19.46 -0.20 -17.29
N GLY A 165 20.75 -0.58 -17.30
CA GLY A 165 21.89 0.33 -17.23
C GLY A 165 21.92 1.31 -18.40
N HIS A 166 21.78 0.82 -19.63
CA HIS A 166 21.76 1.61 -20.86
C HIS A 166 20.63 2.65 -20.87
N GLY A 167 19.41 2.26 -20.47
CA GLY A 167 18.31 3.20 -20.31
C GLY A 167 18.58 4.27 -19.25
N THR A 168 19.15 3.88 -18.12
CA THR A 168 19.52 4.83 -17.05
C THR A 168 20.57 5.81 -17.54
N GLY A 169 21.62 5.32 -18.20
CA GLY A 169 22.73 6.12 -18.67
C GLY A 169 22.32 7.13 -19.74
N LEU A 170 21.50 6.74 -20.72
CA LEU A 170 21.05 7.65 -21.78
C LEU A 170 20.36 8.90 -21.24
N THR A 171 19.44 8.73 -20.31
CA THR A 171 18.67 9.87 -19.76
C THR A 171 19.41 10.61 -18.65
N ALA A 172 20.33 9.95 -17.95
CA ALA A 172 21.29 10.61 -17.07
C ALA A 172 22.23 11.53 -17.88
N TYR A 173 22.77 11.05 -19.01
CA TYR A 173 23.54 11.83 -19.96
C TYR A 173 22.73 13.02 -20.49
N LEU A 174 21.51 12.83 -21.00
CA LEU A 174 20.69 13.95 -21.51
C LEU A 174 20.42 15.00 -20.42
N THR A 175 20.20 14.56 -19.19
CA THR A 175 20.06 15.46 -18.04
C THR A 175 21.36 16.22 -17.77
N ALA A 176 22.50 15.52 -17.77
CA ALA A 176 23.82 16.12 -17.59
C ALA A 176 24.16 17.11 -18.72
N ALA A 177 23.81 16.79 -19.97
CA ALA A 177 24.00 17.66 -21.13
C ALA A 177 23.28 19.00 -20.95
N VAL A 178 22.04 18.99 -20.46
CA VAL A 178 21.29 20.22 -20.13
C VAL A 178 21.91 20.96 -18.94
N VAL A 179 22.43 20.25 -17.95
CA VAL A 179 23.06 20.87 -16.77
C VAL A 179 24.37 21.56 -17.12
N HIS A 180 25.19 20.96 -17.99
CA HIS A 180 26.46 21.55 -18.43
C HIS A 180 26.27 22.58 -19.54
N GLU A 181 25.25 22.42 -20.40
CA GLU A 181 24.95 23.31 -21.52
C GLU A 181 23.48 23.75 -21.53
N PRO A 182 23.03 24.62 -20.60
CA PRO A 182 21.61 25.01 -20.46
C PRO A 182 21.02 25.63 -21.74
N ARG A 183 21.85 26.30 -22.55
CA ARG A 183 21.49 26.88 -23.85
C ARG A 183 20.94 25.85 -24.86
N MET A 184 21.24 24.57 -24.67
CA MET A 184 20.79 23.49 -25.55
C MET A 184 19.40 22.94 -25.18
N LEU A 185 18.80 23.37 -24.06
CA LEU A 185 17.50 22.88 -23.60
C LEU A 185 16.36 23.12 -24.62
N PRO A 186 16.21 24.31 -25.24
CA PRO A 186 15.16 24.51 -26.24
C PRO A 186 15.33 23.60 -27.47
N ALA A 187 16.59 23.36 -27.88
CA ALA A 187 16.90 22.46 -28.99
C ALA A 187 16.56 20.99 -28.65
N LEU A 188 16.83 20.57 -27.42
CA LEU A 188 16.45 19.25 -26.92
C LEU A 188 14.92 19.09 -26.92
N LEU A 189 14.19 20.01 -26.30
CA LEU A 189 12.72 19.95 -26.18
C LEU A 189 12.03 19.89 -27.55
N ARG A 190 12.51 20.66 -28.54
CA ARG A 190 11.99 20.64 -29.92
C ARG A 190 12.21 19.31 -30.65
N ARG A 191 13.19 18.51 -30.23
CA ARG A 191 13.58 17.26 -30.90
C ARG A 191 13.06 16.00 -30.19
N ILE A 192 12.63 16.10 -28.92
CA ILE A 192 12.04 14.98 -28.15
C ILE A 192 10.85 14.31 -28.86
N PRO A 193 9.82 15.04 -29.34
CA PRO A 193 8.66 14.41 -29.97
C PRO A 193 9.03 13.58 -31.21
N ARG A 194 9.98 14.08 -32.02
CA ARG A 194 10.49 13.39 -33.21
C ARG A 194 11.30 12.14 -32.84
N GLY A 195 12.10 12.22 -31.78
CA GLY A 195 12.84 11.07 -31.24
C GLY A 195 11.93 9.96 -30.69
N ILE A 196 10.87 10.33 -29.97
CA ILE A 196 9.86 9.38 -29.46
C ILE A 196 9.07 8.78 -30.62
N GLY A 197 8.62 9.60 -31.58
CA GLY A 197 7.89 9.13 -32.77
C GLY A 197 8.69 8.13 -33.59
N ARG A 198 9.99 8.34 -33.79
CA ARG A 198 10.86 7.41 -34.54
C ARG A 198 11.10 6.09 -33.81
N ARG A 199 11.26 6.10 -32.48
CA ARG A 199 11.38 4.87 -31.67
C ARG A 199 10.08 4.05 -31.63
N LEU A 200 8.93 4.70 -31.75
CA LEU A 200 7.62 4.03 -31.83
C LEU A 200 7.32 3.54 -33.26
N ALA A 201 7.84 4.24 -34.28
CA ALA A 201 7.63 3.93 -35.69
C ALA A 201 8.68 3.00 -36.28
N GLN A 202 9.81 2.76 -35.61
CA GLN A 202 10.80 1.77 -36.05
C GLN A 202 10.16 0.38 -36.06
N PRO A 203 9.95 -0.22 -37.24
CA PRO A 203 9.55 -1.62 -37.32
C PRO A 203 10.66 -2.43 -36.65
N GLN A 204 10.30 -3.34 -35.75
CA GLN A 204 11.21 -4.40 -35.36
C GLN A 204 11.34 -5.31 -36.58
N THR A 205 12.26 -4.99 -37.50
CA THR A 205 12.61 -5.91 -38.59
C THR A 205 13.07 -7.20 -37.94
N PRO A 206 12.40 -8.34 -38.19
CA PRO A 206 12.90 -9.62 -37.74
C PRO A 206 14.31 -9.79 -38.32
N PRO A 207 15.32 -10.18 -37.52
CA PRO A 207 16.61 -10.51 -38.07
C PRO A 207 16.42 -11.64 -39.10
N ALA A 208 17.08 -11.50 -40.26
CA ALA A 208 17.31 -12.65 -41.11
C ALA A 208 18.12 -13.65 -40.28
N ASP A 209 17.73 -14.93 -40.33
CA ASP A 209 18.42 -16.06 -39.69
C ASP A 209 18.21 -16.22 -38.16
N GLY A 210 16.95 -16.37 -37.73
CA GLY A 210 16.62 -17.10 -36.50
C GLY A 210 17.01 -16.44 -35.17
N ALA A 211 17.51 -15.20 -35.17
CA ALA A 211 17.85 -14.49 -33.94
C ALA A 211 16.60 -14.10 -33.12
N GLU A 212 16.63 -14.35 -31.82
CA GLU A 212 15.51 -14.05 -30.91
C GLU A 212 15.22 -12.53 -30.87
N VAL A 213 13.98 -12.15 -31.19
CA VAL A 213 13.48 -10.76 -31.14
C VAL A 213 13.67 -10.17 -29.74
N TRP A 214 14.20 -8.94 -29.65
CA TRP A 214 14.43 -8.22 -28.39
C TRP A 214 13.19 -8.30 -27.46
N PRO A 215 13.28 -9.05 -26.35
CA PRO A 215 12.10 -9.35 -25.55
C PRO A 215 11.46 -8.10 -24.94
N ARG A 216 10.13 -8.08 -24.90
CA ARG A 216 9.36 -7.00 -24.24
C ARG A 216 9.78 -6.74 -22.79
N ARG A 217 10.32 -7.77 -22.11
CA ARG A 217 10.87 -7.67 -20.75
C ARG A 217 12.11 -6.77 -20.73
N LEU A 218 13.05 -6.95 -21.66
CA LEU A 218 14.24 -6.11 -21.78
C LEU A 218 13.87 -4.68 -22.16
N SER A 219 12.96 -4.49 -23.12
CA SER A 219 12.48 -3.14 -23.47
C SER A 219 11.77 -2.45 -22.29
N ALA A 220 11.08 -3.20 -21.42
CA ALA A 220 10.48 -2.65 -20.21
C ALA A 220 11.54 -2.27 -19.17
N LEU A 221 12.63 -3.01 -19.06
CA LEU A 221 13.77 -2.67 -18.21
C LEU A 221 14.49 -1.42 -18.71
N GLU A 222 14.72 -1.30 -20.02
CA GLU A 222 15.27 -0.09 -20.64
C GLU A 222 14.40 1.12 -20.35
N ARG A 223 13.07 1.04 -20.58
CA ARG A 223 12.15 2.14 -20.27
C ARG A 223 12.13 2.52 -18.79
N ARG A 224 12.26 1.54 -17.90
CA ARG A 224 12.42 1.81 -16.46
C ARG A 224 13.75 2.50 -16.16
N GLY A 225 14.82 2.12 -16.84
CA GLY A 225 16.10 2.81 -16.79
C GLY A 225 15.97 4.26 -17.25
N LEU A 226 15.33 4.50 -18.41
CA LEU A 226 15.09 5.84 -18.96
C LEU A 226 14.33 6.74 -17.97
N ALA A 227 13.32 6.20 -17.26
CA ALA A 227 12.61 6.96 -16.25
C ALA A 227 13.48 7.26 -15.01
N TYR A 228 14.47 6.41 -14.71
CA TYR A 228 15.32 6.50 -13.53
C TYR A 228 16.55 7.41 -13.73
N GLY A 229 17.07 7.54 -14.96
CA GLY A 229 18.32 8.25 -15.25
C GLY A 229 18.43 9.69 -14.73
N PRO A 230 17.42 10.57 -14.88
CA PRO A 230 17.52 11.94 -14.35
C PRO A 230 17.69 11.98 -12.82
N LEU A 231 16.95 11.12 -12.11
CA LEU A 231 17.07 10.96 -10.66
C LEU A 231 18.42 10.36 -10.27
N ALA A 232 18.91 9.41 -11.06
CA ALA A 232 20.21 8.78 -10.87
C ALA A 232 21.36 9.79 -11.00
N TYR A 233 21.32 10.67 -11.99
CA TYR A 233 22.28 11.76 -12.16
C TYR A 233 22.23 12.75 -10.99
N ALA A 234 21.03 13.23 -10.63
CA ALA A 234 20.85 14.17 -9.53
C ALA A 234 21.38 13.62 -8.19
N ARG A 235 21.10 12.35 -7.90
CA ARG A 235 21.64 11.67 -6.71
C ARG A 235 23.15 11.49 -6.77
N SER A 236 23.71 11.13 -7.92
CA SER A 236 25.16 10.98 -8.08
C SER A 236 25.88 12.31 -7.87
N ARG A 237 25.35 13.43 -8.39
CA ARG A 237 25.86 14.78 -8.13
C ARG A 237 25.80 15.16 -6.65
N TRP A 238 24.69 14.85 -5.99
CA TRP A 238 24.54 15.10 -4.55
C TRP A 238 25.53 14.29 -3.70
N HIS A 239 25.73 13.01 -4.04
CA HIS A 239 26.73 12.16 -3.38
C HIS A 239 28.15 12.71 -3.56
N LEU A 240 28.52 13.12 -4.78
CA LEU A 240 29.83 13.71 -5.04
C LEU A 240 30.05 15.04 -4.31
N ARG A 241 29.02 15.90 -4.23
CA ARG A 241 29.09 17.14 -3.43
C ARG A 241 29.32 16.86 -1.96
N LYS A 242 28.69 15.81 -1.40
CA LYS A 242 28.90 15.40 -0.01
C LYS A 242 30.29 14.85 0.25
N VAL A 243 30.82 14.05 -0.68
CA VAL A 243 32.19 13.52 -0.58
C VAL A 243 33.21 14.65 -0.70
N ALA A 244 32.97 15.64 -1.57
CA ALA A 244 33.83 16.82 -1.71
C ALA A 244 33.74 17.80 -0.51
N ALA A 245 32.60 17.85 0.20
CA ALA A 245 32.39 18.72 1.36
C ALA A 245 32.80 18.07 2.70
N ALA A 246 33.16 16.79 2.72
CA ALA A 246 33.74 16.17 3.90
C ALA A 246 35.18 16.69 4.07
N PRO A 247 35.60 17.16 5.27
CA PRO A 247 36.99 17.55 5.50
C PRO A 247 37.89 16.37 5.15
N ALA A 248 38.99 16.65 4.44
CA ALA A 248 39.98 15.69 3.99
C ALA A 248 40.60 14.93 5.18
N ALA A 249 39.89 13.92 5.66
CA ALA A 249 40.38 12.97 6.63
C ALA A 249 40.85 11.75 5.85
N LEU A 250 42.17 11.55 5.90
CA LEU A 250 42.94 10.41 5.41
C LEU A 250 43.30 10.47 3.92
N GLU A 251 44.40 11.17 3.61
CA GLU A 251 45.32 10.68 2.58
C GLU A 251 45.82 9.29 3.02
N PRO A 252 45.67 8.24 2.20
CA PRO A 252 46.47 7.04 2.37
C PRO A 252 47.91 7.44 2.04
N ALA A 253 48.81 7.22 3.00
CA ALA A 253 50.24 7.42 2.85
C ALA A 253 50.73 6.94 1.48
N ALA A 254 51.55 7.78 0.84
CA ALA A 254 52.30 7.45 -0.36
C ALA A 254 52.93 6.06 -0.20
N ARG A 255 52.51 5.10 -1.05
CA ARG A 255 53.30 3.89 -1.26
C ARG A 255 54.59 4.32 -1.94
N ASN A 256 55.67 4.23 -1.17
CA ASN A 256 57.04 4.41 -1.60
C ASN A 256 57.34 3.46 -2.78
N PRO A 257 57.85 3.92 -3.94
CA PRO A 257 58.15 3.05 -5.09
C PRO A 257 59.45 2.24 -4.95
N ALA A 258 60.16 2.35 -3.84
CA ALA A 258 61.45 1.68 -3.64
C ALA A 258 61.29 0.41 -2.79
N ALA A 259 60.79 -0.67 -3.39
CA ALA A 259 60.99 -2.06 -2.96
C ALA A 259 60.38 -3.02 -3.99
N VAL A 260 60.90 -2.96 -5.22
CA VAL A 260 60.82 -4.08 -6.16
C VAL A 260 62.25 -4.42 -6.48
N ASP A 261 62.85 -5.28 -5.66
CA ASP A 261 63.79 -6.30 -6.12
C ASP A 261 64.21 -7.20 -4.97
N THR A 262 64.44 -8.47 -5.30
CA THR A 262 64.91 -9.59 -4.46
C THR A 262 63.86 -10.34 -3.63
N ALA A 263 63.38 -11.48 -4.15
CA ALA A 263 63.72 -12.80 -3.60
C ALA A 263 62.91 -13.90 -4.31
N GLU A 264 63.63 -14.70 -5.09
CA GLU A 264 63.23 -16.04 -5.53
C GLU A 264 63.13 -17.03 -4.35
N ALA A 265 62.33 -18.06 -4.57
CA ALA A 265 62.48 -19.44 -4.08
C ALA A 265 62.83 -19.71 -2.59
N SER A 266 61.84 -20.18 -1.82
CA SER A 266 62.02 -21.40 -1.02
C SER A 266 60.69 -21.99 -0.53
N THR A 267 60.52 -23.28 -0.78
CA THR A 267 59.60 -24.23 -0.16
C THR A 267 59.65 -24.26 1.37
N GLY A 268 58.51 -24.52 2.03
CA GLY A 268 58.51 -25.19 3.34
C GLY A 268 57.49 -24.71 4.38
N ALA A 269 56.51 -25.58 4.64
CA ALA A 269 55.83 -25.83 5.92
C ALA A 269 55.18 -24.67 6.70
N ALA A 270 53.84 -24.72 6.74
CA ALA A 270 52.99 -23.93 7.61
C ALA A 270 52.92 -24.52 9.04
N ALA A 271 53.03 -23.65 10.05
CA ALA A 271 52.50 -23.86 11.40
C ALA A 271 52.09 -22.50 12.01
N PRO A 272 51.05 -22.45 12.87
CA PRO A 272 50.19 -21.28 13.02
C PRO A 272 50.65 -20.32 14.12
N THR A 273 50.55 -19.02 13.86
CA THR A 273 50.70 -17.97 14.86
C THR A 273 49.33 -17.47 15.32
N THR A 274 49.21 -17.36 16.64
CA THR A 274 48.07 -16.92 17.44
C THR A 274 47.69 -15.47 17.14
N GLU A 275 46.50 -15.25 16.55
CA GLU A 275 45.88 -13.92 16.47
C GLU A 275 45.00 -13.64 17.70
N GLU A 276 45.41 -12.62 18.45
CA GLU A 276 44.62 -11.90 19.44
C GLU A 276 43.47 -11.15 18.73
N PRO A 277 42.21 -11.21 19.22
CA PRO A 277 41.10 -10.56 18.52
C PRO A 277 41.15 -9.04 18.68
N ALA A 278 41.47 -8.35 17.57
CA ALA A 278 41.43 -6.91 17.44
C ALA A 278 40.04 -6.33 17.79
N ALA A 279 40.04 -5.37 18.71
CA ALA A 279 38.86 -4.63 19.12
C ALA A 279 38.14 -3.96 17.93
N ALA A 280 36.86 -4.27 17.74
CA ALA A 280 36.02 -3.70 16.70
C ALA A 280 35.95 -2.16 16.78
N PRO A 281 36.04 -1.43 15.65
CA PRO A 281 36.00 0.02 15.67
C PRO A 281 34.61 0.52 16.08
N ARG A 282 34.55 1.28 17.17
CA ARG A 282 33.37 2.03 17.63
C ARG A 282 32.91 2.99 16.52
N ARG A 283 31.93 2.57 15.71
CA ARG A 283 31.27 3.40 14.69
C ARG A 283 30.61 4.62 15.33
N ARG A 284 31.18 5.81 15.12
CA ARG A 284 30.49 7.09 15.32
C ARG A 284 29.23 7.12 14.45
N ARG A 285 28.06 7.17 15.09
CA ARG A 285 26.75 7.26 14.44
C ARG A 285 26.58 8.63 13.78
N ASN A 286 26.62 8.66 12.46
CA ASN A 286 26.24 9.83 11.67
C ASN A 286 24.70 9.86 11.51
N PRO A 287 23.98 10.86 12.08
CA PRO A 287 22.51 10.87 12.11
C PRO A 287 21.87 10.99 10.71
N LEU A 288 22.62 11.41 9.70
CA LEU A 288 22.13 11.60 8.32
C LEU A 288 22.28 10.36 7.41
N ALA A 289 22.99 9.32 7.85
CA ALA A 289 23.15 8.07 7.09
C ALA A 289 21.90 7.17 7.08
N VAL A 290 20.87 7.53 7.87
CA VAL A 290 19.60 6.80 7.98
C VAL A 290 18.67 7.03 6.77
N ILE A 291 18.92 8.07 5.97
CA ILE A 291 17.98 8.51 4.92
C ILE A 291 18.21 7.82 3.57
N THR A 292 19.40 7.25 3.30
CA THR A 292 19.77 6.77 1.95
C THR A 292 19.99 5.26 1.81
N ARG A 293 19.85 4.49 2.90
CA ARG A 293 19.79 3.01 2.83
C ARG A 293 18.39 2.54 3.25
N GLY A 294 17.40 2.80 2.40
CA GLY A 294 16.06 2.25 2.57
C GLY A 294 16.00 0.82 2.05
N GLY A 295 15.67 -0.15 2.90
CA GLY A 295 15.33 -1.51 2.49
C GLY A 295 14.08 -1.58 1.59
N PRO A 296 13.66 -2.77 1.14
CA PRO A 296 12.51 -2.98 0.25
C PRO A 296 11.23 -2.24 0.69
N LEU A 297 10.99 -2.15 2.00
CA LEU A 297 9.93 -1.36 2.66
C LEU A 297 9.86 0.11 2.19
N VAL A 298 11.00 0.79 2.12
CA VAL A 298 11.05 2.23 1.81
C VAL A 298 10.73 2.48 0.33
N ARG A 299 11.17 1.59 -0.56
CA ARG A 299 10.92 1.71 -2.01
C ARG A 299 9.44 1.47 -2.36
N THR A 300 8.81 0.45 -1.77
CA THR A 300 7.38 0.16 -1.98
C THR A 300 6.51 1.23 -1.32
N GLY A 301 6.86 1.66 -0.10
CA GLY A 301 6.21 2.77 0.59
C GLY A 301 6.25 4.07 -0.21
N HIS A 302 7.39 4.43 -0.82
CA HIS A 302 7.49 5.65 -1.64
C HIS A 302 6.66 5.59 -2.92
N LEU A 303 6.53 4.42 -3.58
CA LEU A 303 5.71 4.28 -4.78
C LEU A 303 4.21 4.41 -4.46
N LEU A 304 3.74 3.77 -3.39
CA LEU A 304 2.36 3.93 -2.92
C LEU A 304 2.09 5.38 -2.50
N THR A 305 3.05 6.00 -1.82
CA THR A 305 2.96 7.41 -1.41
C THR A 305 2.90 8.34 -2.62
N LEU A 306 3.71 8.10 -3.66
CA LEU A 306 3.68 8.89 -4.89
C LEU A 306 2.34 8.76 -5.62
N SER A 307 1.77 7.55 -5.67
CA SER A 307 0.43 7.32 -6.23
C SER A 307 -0.65 8.04 -5.43
N ALA A 308 -0.59 7.96 -4.09
CA ALA A 308 -1.51 8.65 -3.20
C ALA A 308 -1.42 10.18 -3.33
N LEU A 309 -0.21 10.71 -3.46
CA LEU A 309 0.03 12.13 -3.72
C LEU A 309 -0.57 12.55 -5.06
N LEU A 310 -0.34 11.78 -6.13
CA LEU A 310 -0.90 12.07 -7.44
C LEU A 310 -2.44 12.06 -7.42
N ALA A 311 -3.04 11.05 -6.79
CA ALA A 311 -4.50 10.97 -6.61
C ALA A 311 -5.05 12.15 -5.80
N SER A 312 -4.32 12.57 -4.76
CA SER A 312 -4.71 13.73 -3.94
C SER A 312 -4.63 15.04 -4.73
N VAL A 313 -3.60 15.23 -5.55
CA VAL A 313 -3.45 16.40 -6.42
C VAL A 313 -4.55 16.45 -7.49
N LEU A 314 -4.82 15.33 -8.17
CA LEU A 314 -5.90 15.25 -9.15
C LEU A 314 -7.28 15.46 -8.49
N GLY A 315 -7.47 14.91 -7.30
CA GLY A 315 -8.68 15.12 -6.50
C GLY A 315 -8.88 16.59 -6.09
N ALA A 316 -7.83 17.24 -5.60
CA ALA A 316 -7.86 18.67 -5.29
C ALA A 316 -8.12 19.52 -6.54
N GLY A 317 -7.52 19.17 -7.69
CA GLY A 317 -7.77 19.83 -8.97
C GLY A 317 -9.24 19.70 -9.43
N TYR A 318 -9.83 18.52 -9.29
CA TYR A 318 -11.27 18.32 -9.56
C TYR A 318 -12.15 19.24 -8.73
N TRP A 319 -11.88 19.34 -7.42
CA TRP A 319 -12.70 20.18 -6.54
C TRP A 319 -12.45 21.68 -6.75
N ALA A 320 -11.22 22.08 -7.05
CA ALA A 320 -10.91 23.47 -7.43
C ALA A 320 -11.61 23.90 -8.73
N LEU A 321 -11.84 22.96 -9.64
CA LEU A 321 -12.67 23.18 -10.81
C LEU A 321 -14.16 23.22 -10.43
N ALA A 322 -14.64 22.29 -9.61
CA ALA A 322 -16.03 22.24 -9.17
C ALA A 322 -16.46 23.54 -8.46
N THR A 323 -15.60 24.14 -7.63
CA THR A 323 -15.90 25.43 -6.97
C THR A 323 -15.99 26.62 -7.91
N ARG A 324 -15.46 26.50 -9.14
CA ARG A 324 -15.59 27.55 -10.18
C ARG A 324 -16.86 27.39 -11.01
N LEU A 325 -17.39 26.17 -11.08
CA LEU A 325 -18.54 25.81 -11.91
C LEU A 325 -19.84 25.76 -11.12
N TYR A 326 -19.78 25.50 -9.82
CA TYR A 326 -20.94 25.28 -8.95
C TYR A 326 -20.89 26.19 -7.73
N SER A 327 -22.06 26.49 -7.17
CA SER A 327 -22.15 27.25 -5.91
C SER A 327 -21.66 26.42 -4.72
N PRO A 328 -21.25 27.07 -3.61
CA PRO A 328 -20.86 26.37 -2.38
C PRO A 328 -21.94 25.42 -1.86
N GLU A 329 -23.22 25.75 -2.00
CA GLU A 329 -24.34 24.91 -1.57
C GLU A 329 -24.39 23.60 -2.37
N SER A 330 -24.29 23.67 -3.70
CA SER A 330 -24.27 22.48 -4.56
C SER A 330 -23.03 21.62 -4.33
N VAL A 331 -21.87 22.25 -4.12
CA VAL A 331 -20.61 21.56 -3.76
C VAL A 331 -20.78 20.82 -2.43
N GLY A 332 -21.36 21.47 -1.43
CA GLY A 332 -21.56 20.91 -0.09
C GLY A 332 -22.57 19.76 -0.08
N GLN A 333 -23.70 19.90 -0.77
CA GLN A 333 -24.68 18.82 -0.93
C GLN A 333 -24.09 17.62 -1.67
N SER A 334 -23.40 17.87 -2.78
CA SER A 334 -22.80 16.79 -3.60
C SER A 334 -21.69 16.06 -2.85
N TYR A 335 -20.84 16.77 -2.11
CA TYR A 335 -19.81 16.14 -1.29
C TYR A 335 -20.41 15.26 -0.19
N ALA A 336 -21.45 15.74 0.49
CA ALA A 336 -22.17 14.93 1.48
C ALA A 336 -22.80 13.68 0.85
N ALA A 337 -23.37 13.79 -0.35
CA ALA A 337 -23.87 12.63 -1.08
C ALA A 337 -22.74 11.63 -1.38
N VAL A 338 -21.57 12.08 -1.83
CA VAL A 338 -20.39 11.21 -2.04
C VAL A 338 -19.91 10.58 -0.72
N ALA A 339 -19.96 11.30 0.39
CA ALA A 339 -19.62 10.77 1.71
C ALA A 339 -20.63 9.70 2.17
N ALA A 340 -21.93 9.93 1.97
CA ALA A 340 -22.97 8.93 2.21
C ALA A 340 -22.77 7.69 1.33
N LEU A 341 -22.54 7.86 0.03
CA LEU A 341 -22.23 6.78 -0.91
C LEU A 341 -21.05 5.95 -0.41
N THR A 342 -19.95 6.60 -0.03
CA THR A 342 -18.74 5.93 0.49
C THR A 342 -19.04 5.13 1.76
N PHE A 343 -19.85 5.67 2.67
CA PHE A 343 -20.22 5.02 3.92
C PHE A 343 -21.15 3.81 3.68
N LEU A 344 -22.18 3.96 2.85
CA LEU A 344 -23.13 2.89 2.53
C LEU A 344 -22.46 1.74 1.79
N SER A 345 -21.55 2.05 0.86
CA SER A 345 -20.72 1.04 0.20
C SER A 345 -19.81 0.30 1.17
N ALA A 346 -19.29 0.96 2.20
CA ALA A 346 -18.47 0.29 3.21
C ALA A 346 -19.29 -0.65 4.12
N ILE A 347 -20.58 -0.37 4.37
CA ILE A 347 -21.50 -1.31 5.01
C ILE A 347 -21.75 -2.53 4.11
N GLY A 348 -21.95 -2.30 2.80
CA GLY A 348 -22.20 -3.37 1.83
C GLY A 348 -20.97 -4.18 1.41
N ASP A 349 -19.74 -3.69 1.65
CA ASP A 349 -18.47 -4.36 1.29
C ASP A 349 -18.23 -5.66 2.07
N LEU A 350 -18.72 -5.76 3.31
CA LEU A 350 -18.62 -6.94 4.17
C LEU A 350 -17.17 -7.48 4.33
N SER A 351 -16.16 -6.62 4.15
CA SER A 351 -14.72 -6.98 4.10
C SER A 351 -14.35 -8.02 3.05
N MET A 352 -15.13 -8.14 1.97
CA MET A 352 -14.80 -9.03 0.87
C MET A 352 -13.55 -8.57 0.10
N GLY A 353 -13.24 -7.27 0.09
CA GLY A 353 -11.97 -6.75 -0.47
C GLY A 353 -10.74 -7.35 0.21
N ASP A 354 -10.73 -7.46 1.55
CA ASP A 354 -9.64 -8.07 2.32
C ASP A 354 -9.52 -9.58 2.02
N VAL A 355 -10.67 -10.26 1.87
CA VAL A 355 -10.74 -11.68 1.52
C VAL A 355 -10.15 -11.91 0.12
N LEU A 356 -10.53 -11.10 -0.88
CA LEU A 356 -9.99 -11.19 -2.24
C LEU A 356 -8.48 -10.92 -2.25
N THR A 357 -8.02 -9.87 -1.57
CA THR A 357 -6.59 -9.53 -1.48
C THR A 357 -5.75 -10.69 -0.97
N ARG A 358 -6.27 -11.48 -0.02
CA ARG A 358 -5.53 -12.55 0.62
C ARG A 358 -5.61 -13.89 -0.11
N PHE A 359 -6.78 -14.22 -0.67
CA PHE A 359 -7.07 -15.59 -1.11
C PHE A 359 -7.18 -15.74 -2.63
N ILE A 360 -7.27 -14.66 -3.40
CA ILE A 360 -7.42 -14.74 -4.87
C ILE A 360 -6.24 -15.45 -5.53
N ALA A 361 -5.01 -15.23 -5.05
CA ALA A 361 -3.81 -15.85 -5.59
C ALA A 361 -3.75 -17.37 -5.32
N THR A 362 -4.36 -17.83 -4.22
CA THR A 362 -4.42 -19.25 -3.82
C THR A 362 -5.67 -19.96 -4.35
N ALA A 363 -6.66 -19.23 -4.88
CA ALA A 363 -7.94 -19.80 -5.33
C ALA A 363 -7.83 -20.63 -6.62
N GLY A 364 -6.70 -20.56 -7.34
CA GLY A 364 -6.44 -21.34 -8.54
C GLY A 364 -7.60 -21.26 -9.56
N PRO A 365 -8.18 -22.40 -10.01
CA PRO A 365 -9.26 -22.42 -11.00
C PRO A 365 -10.57 -21.77 -10.50
N HIS A 366 -10.74 -21.61 -9.19
CA HIS A 366 -11.94 -21.01 -8.58
C HIS A 366 -11.85 -19.49 -8.45
N ALA A 367 -10.72 -18.85 -8.78
CA ALA A 367 -10.51 -17.41 -8.63
C ALA A 367 -11.61 -16.57 -9.32
N ARG A 368 -12.00 -16.93 -10.55
CA ARG A 368 -13.08 -16.24 -11.28
C ARG A 368 -14.43 -16.33 -10.56
N ARG A 369 -14.80 -17.52 -10.07
CA ARG A 369 -16.07 -17.72 -9.33
C ARG A 369 -16.03 -17.01 -7.98
N MET A 370 -14.88 -16.98 -7.32
CA MET A 370 -14.70 -16.26 -6.06
C MET A 370 -14.94 -14.76 -6.21
N VAL A 371 -14.36 -14.13 -7.24
CA VAL A 371 -14.58 -12.70 -7.55
C VAL A 371 -16.05 -12.44 -7.86
N LEU A 372 -16.68 -13.24 -8.73
CA LEU A 372 -18.08 -13.07 -9.10
C LEU A 372 -19.04 -13.24 -7.91
N ARG A 373 -18.78 -14.20 -7.01
CA ARG A 373 -19.58 -14.38 -5.78
C ARG A 373 -19.40 -13.21 -4.82
N ALA A 374 -18.18 -12.73 -4.63
CA ALA A 374 -17.90 -11.56 -3.82
C ALA A 374 -18.63 -10.32 -4.38
N TYR A 375 -18.61 -10.11 -5.69
CA TYR A 375 -19.35 -9.01 -6.34
C TYR A 375 -20.86 -9.17 -6.14
N GLY A 376 -21.42 -10.36 -6.35
CA GLY A 376 -22.85 -10.59 -6.17
C GLY A 376 -23.31 -10.30 -4.74
N VAL A 377 -22.64 -10.88 -3.73
CA VAL A 377 -23.01 -10.71 -2.32
C VAL A 377 -22.91 -9.25 -1.88
N THR A 378 -21.79 -8.59 -2.19
CA THR A 378 -21.57 -7.19 -1.77
C THR A 378 -22.45 -6.21 -2.53
N THR A 379 -22.75 -6.46 -3.81
CA THR A 379 -23.66 -5.62 -4.58
C THR A 379 -25.07 -5.72 -4.03
N VAL A 380 -25.58 -6.93 -3.75
CA VAL A 380 -26.92 -7.11 -3.16
C VAL A 380 -27.01 -6.42 -1.80
N ALA A 381 -26.03 -6.62 -0.93
CA ALA A 381 -25.98 -5.96 0.38
C ALA A 381 -25.92 -4.43 0.25
N THR A 382 -25.08 -3.91 -0.64
CA THR A 382 -24.95 -2.47 -0.89
C THR A 382 -26.25 -1.88 -1.45
N VAL A 383 -26.87 -2.54 -2.43
CA VAL A 383 -28.13 -2.07 -3.03
C VAL A 383 -29.23 -2.04 -1.99
N ALA A 384 -29.37 -3.07 -1.15
CA ALA A 384 -30.35 -3.09 -0.08
C ALA A 384 -30.16 -1.92 0.91
N VAL A 385 -28.93 -1.71 1.39
CA VAL A 385 -28.60 -0.63 2.33
C VAL A 385 -28.76 0.76 1.69
N ALA A 386 -28.32 0.94 0.44
CA ALA A 386 -28.45 2.21 -0.27
C ALA A 386 -29.90 2.54 -0.61
N THR A 387 -30.71 1.54 -0.97
CA THR A 387 -32.15 1.72 -1.23
C THR A 387 -32.89 2.10 0.04
N ALA A 388 -32.63 1.40 1.15
CA ALA A 388 -33.18 1.76 2.45
C ALA A 388 -32.79 3.20 2.85
N PHE A 389 -31.54 3.59 2.60
CA PHE A 389 -31.10 4.96 2.83
C PHE A 389 -31.86 5.97 1.96
N VAL A 390 -31.99 5.76 0.65
CA VAL A 390 -32.71 6.67 -0.26
C VAL A 390 -34.18 6.83 0.16
N LEU A 391 -34.83 5.76 0.62
CA LEU A 391 -36.22 5.82 1.12
C LEU A 391 -36.34 6.60 2.43
N LEU A 392 -35.32 6.50 3.30
CA LEU A 392 -35.33 7.14 4.62
C LEU A 392 -34.71 8.54 4.63
N VAL A 393 -33.94 8.92 3.60
CA VAL A 393 -33.13 10.14 3.60
C VAL A 393 -33.93 11.43 3.83
N PRO A 394 -35.18 11.61 3.36
CA PRO A 394 -35.94 12.83 3.64
C PRO A 394 -36.19 13.06 5.12
N HIS A 395 -36.24 11.98 5.92
CA HIS A 395 -36.43 12.01 7.36
C HIS A 395 -35.12 12.08 8.14
N LEU A 396 -34.02 11.59 7.56
CA LEU A 396 -32.71 11.55 8.21
C LEU A 396 -31.90 12.83 7.98
N VAL A 397 -31.86 13.31 6.74
CA VAL A 397 -31.04 14.45 6.29
C VAL A 397 -31.80 15.23 5.21
N HIS A 398 -32.54 16.26 5.62
CA HIS A 398 -33.39 17.05 4.72
C HIS A 398 -32.61 17.65 3.53
N ALA A 399 -31.35 18.06 3.73
CA ALA A 399 -30.50 18.60 2.69
C ALA A 399 -30.09 17.59 1.58
N LEU A 400 -30.34 16.29 1.78
CA LEU A 400 -30.16 15.24 0.79
C LEU A 400 -31.51 14.73 0.22
N ALA A 401 -32.62 15.42 0.46
CA ALA A 401 -33.94 15.01 -0.03
C ALA A 401 -34.02 14.91 -1.56
N PHE A 402 -33.13 15.59 -2.30
CA PHE A 402 -33.05 15.47 -3.76
C PHE A 402 -32.72 14.04 -4.23
N LEU A 403 -32.11 13.21 -3.38
CA LEU A 403 -31.86 11.79 -3.68
C LEU A 403 -33.14 10.95 -3.70
N HIS A 404 -34.26 11.45 -3.16
CA HIS A 404 -35.56 10.75 -3.20
C HIS A 404 -36.20 10.81 -4.60
N SER A 405 -35.70 11.64 -5.53
CA SER A 405 -36.20 11.60 -6.89
C SER A 405 -35.83 10.24 -7.53
N PRO A 406 -36.74 9.62 -8.30
CA PRO A 406 -36.55 8.25 -8.77
C PRO A 406 -35.31 8.09 -9.68
N ASP A 407 -35.02 9.10 -10.48
CA ASP A 407 -33.86 9.17 -11.38
C ASP A 407 -32.53 9.33 -10.62
N VAL A 408 -32.44 10.31 -9.72
CA VAL A 408 -31.21 10.58 -8.95
C VAL A 408 -30.99 9.51 -7.89
N GLY A 409 -32.05 9.03 -7.24
CA GLY A 409 -32.01 7.93 -6.28
C GLY A 409 -31.55 6.63 -6.93
N ALA A 410 -32.07 6.27 -8.10
CA ALA A 410 -31.58 5.11 -8.85
C ALA A 410 -30.10 5.26 -9.24
N ALA A 411 -29.71 6.43 -9.77
CA ALA A 411 -28.32 6.72 -10.10
C ALA A 411 -27.41 6.62 -8.87
N PHE A 412 -27.85 7.11 -7.71
CA PHE A 412 -27.13 7.02 -6.44
C PHE A 412 -26.93 5.58 -5.98
N VAL A 413 -27.98 4.75 -6.02
CA VAL A 413 -27.90 3.32 -5.68
C VAL A 413 -26.94 2.58 -6.61
N VAL A 414 -27.00 2.86 -7.93
CA VAL A 414 -26.04 2.34 -8.91
C VAL A 414 -24.62 2.83 -8.59
N GLY A 415 -24.46 4.09 -8.20
CA GLY A 415 -23.20 4.67 -7.74
C GLY A 415 -22.61 3.94 -6.54
N CYS A 416 -23.43 3.65 -5.52
CA CYS A 416 -23.01 2.87 -4.35
C CYS A 416 -22.54 1.47 -4.76
N ALA A 417 -23.30 0.78 -5.62
CA ALA A 417 -22.92 -0.54 -6.12
C ALA A 417 -21.61 -0.50 -6.93
N ALA A 418 -21.47 0.47 -7.83
CA ALA A 418 -20.28 0.66 -8.64
C ALA A 418 -19.06 0.98 -7.75
N PHE A 419 -19.21 1.82 -6.74
CA PHE A 419 -18.14 2.13 -5.79
C PHE A 419 -17.72 0.93 -4.95
N THR A 420 -18.68 0.09 -4.52
CA THR A 420 -18.36 -1.17 -3.85
C THR A 420 -17.53 -2.08 -4.74
N ILE A 421 -17.95 -2.31 -5.99
CA ILE A 421 -17.18 -3.12 -6.96
C ILE A 421 -15.80 -2.51 -7.23
N PHE A 422 -15.73 -1.18 -7.35
CA PHE A 422 -14.49 -0.43 -7.53
C PHE A 422 -13.49 -0.68 -6.40
N GLN A 423 -13.94 -0.76 -5.15
CA GLN A 423 -13.04 -1.13 -4.04
C GLN A 423 -12.67 -2.62 -4.01
N LEU A 424 -13.59 -3.52 -4.38
CA LEU A 424 -13.27 -4.95 -4.42
C LEU A 424 -12.25 -5.30 -5.52
N GLN A 425 -12.29 -4.63 -6.68
CA GLN A 425 -11.32 -4.87 -7.76
C GLN A 425 -9.91 -4.41 -7.39
N ASP A 426 -9.76 -3.34 -6.61
CA ASP A 426 -8.47 -2.92 -6.03
C ASP A 426 -7.88 -4.06 -5.18
N GLY A 427 -8.69 -4.68 -4.32
CA GLY A 427 -8.29 -5.84 -3.53
C GLY A 427 -7.91 -7.05 -4.40
N ALA A 428 -8.71 -7.34 -5.43
CA ALA A 428 -8.42 -8.44 -6.37
C ALA A 428 -7.11 -8.23 -7.15
N LEU A 429 -6.87 -7.02 -7.69
CA LEU A 429 -5.66 -6.66 -8.42
C LEU A 429 -4.43 -6.66 -7.51
N ALA A 430 -4.58 -6.18 -6.27
CA ALA A 430 -3.52 -6.24 -5.26
C ALA A 430 -3.16 -7.70 -4.94
N GLY A 431 -4.15 -8.56 -4.70
CA GLY A 431 -3.95 -9.99 -4.45
C GLY A 431 -3.30 -10.73 -5.63
N LEU A 432 -3.62 -10.35 -6.87
CA LEU A 432 -2.97 -10.87 -8.09
C LEU A 432 -1.59 -10.25 -8.37
N ARG A 433 -1.02 -9.47 -7.44
CA ARG A 433 0.29 -8.81 -7.55
C ARG A 433 0.39 -7.85 -8.74
N ARG A 434 -0.69 -7.12 -9.03
CA ARG A 434 -0.75 -6.09 -10.09
C ARG A 434 -1.08 -4.69 -9.53
N PRO A 435 -0.35 -4.18 -8.51
CA PRO A 435 -0.66 -2.88 -7.92
C PRO A 435 -0.51 -1.71 -8.91
N GLY A 436 0.27 -1.86 -9.99
CA GLY A 436 0.35 -0.85 -11.04
C GLY A 436 -0.98 -0.64 -11.80
N CYS A 437 -1.84 -1.66 -11.87
CA CYS A 437 -3.16 -1.53 -12.48
C CYS A 437 -4.10 -0.69 -11.62
N VAL A 438 -4.00 -0.80 -10.30
CA VAL A 438 -4.75 0.03 -9.33
C VAL A 438 -4.41 1.52 -9.50
N VAL A 439 -3.14 1.84 -9.81
CA VAL A 439 -2.73 3.22 -10.09
C VAL A 439 -3.36 3.74 -11.39
N VAL A 440 -3.34 2.92 -12.45
CA VAL A 440 -3.93 3.28 -13.75
C VAL A 440 -5.44 3.46 -13.63
N GLU A 441 -6.11 2.58 -12.90
CA GLU A 441 -7.53 2.67 -12.59
C GLU A 441 -7.88 3.96 -11.86
N ASN A 442 -7.21 4.24 -10.73
CA ASN A 442 -7.47 5.44 -9.95
C ASN A 442 -7.16 6.74 -10.72
N ALA A 443 -6.09 6.74 -11.53
CA ALA A 443 -5.78 7.86 -12.41
C ALA A 443 -6.83 8.02 -13.52
N GLY A 444 -7.26 6.93 -14.15
CA GLY A 444 -8.31 6.91 -15.16
C GLY A 444 -9.63 7.42 -14.61
N PHE A 445 -10.05 6.93 -13.43
CA PHE A 445 -11.21 7.42 -12.69
C PHE A 445 -11.13 8.94 -12.45
N ALA A 446 -9.98 9.44 -11.96
CA ALA A 446 -9.79 10.87 -11.72
C ALA A 446 -9.90 11.71 -13.00
N VAL A 447 -9.30 11.27 -14.11
CA VAL A 447 -9.34 11.97 -15.40
C VAL A 447 -10.74 11.97 -15.99
N VAL A 448 -11.41 10.81 -16.08
CA VAL A 448 -12.77 10.71 -16.62
C VAL A 448 -13.72 11.60 -15.82
N LYS A 449 -13.61 11.59 -14.50
CA LYS A 449 -14.42 12.44 -13.62
C LYS A 449 -14.23 13.93 -13.91
N ILE A 450 -13.00 14.40 -14.15
CA ILE A 450 -12.72 15.81 -14.52
C ILE A 450 -13.33 16.13 -15.89
N VAL A 451 -13.20 15.25 -16.87
CA VAL A 451 -13.78 15.44 -18.21
C VAL A 451 -15.32 15.50 -18.14
N CYS A 452 -15.95 14.59 -17.41
CA CYS A 452 -17.40 14.58 -17.21
C CYS A 452 -17.89 15.86 -16.53
N LEU A 453 -17.08 16.46 -15.65
CA LEU A 453 -17.46 17.71 -15.00
C LEU A 453 -17.64 18.86 -16.01
N PHE A 454 -16.90 18.86 -17.13
CA PHE A 454 -17.08 19.85 -18.21
C PHE A 454 -18.26 19.56 -19.13
N THR A 455 -18.64 18.29 -19.30
CA THR A 455 -19.74 17.92 -20.21
C THR A 455 -21.11 17.91 -19.55
N ILE A 456 -21.18 17.77 -18.21
CA ILE A 456 -22.42 17.66 -17.42
C ILE A 456 -22.69 18.92 -16.58
N VAL A 457 -22.00 20.05 -16.87
CA VAL A 457 -22.02 21.31 -16.07
C VAL A 457 -23.42 21.85 -15.77
N VAL A 458 -24.40 21.58 -16.64
CA VAL A 458 -25.72 22.22 -16.59
C VAL A 458 -26.63 21.65 -15.50
N ALA A 459 -26.35 20.45 -14.98
CA ALA A 459 -27.17 19.81 -13.95
C ALA A 459 -26.70 20.18 -12.54
N THR A 460 -27.62 20.54 -11.63
CA THR A 460 -27.33 20.77 -10.20
C THR A 460 -26.71 19.53 -9.51
N THR A 461 -26.96 18.34 -10.04
CA THR A 461 -26.39 17.05 -9.62
C THR A 461 -25.13 16.65 -10.41
N GLY A 462 -24.58 17.54 -11.24
CA GLY A 462 -23.49 17.24 -12.17
C GLY A 462 -22.22 16.70 -11.50
N ILE A 463 -21.91 17.14 -10.26
CA ILE A 463 -20.80 16.61 -9.45
C ILE A 463 -21.03 15.14 -9.06
N LEU A 464 -22.25 14.77 -8.69
CA LEU A 464 -22.60 13.40 -8.31
C LEU A 464 -22.59 12.49 -9.54
N LEU A 465 -23.20 12.95 -10.64
CA LEU A 465 -23.25 12.20 -11.90
C LEU A 465 -21.86 11.98 -12.50
N SER A 466 -20.98 12.99 -12.48
CA SER A 466 -19.60 12.82 -12.97
C SER A 466 -18.83 11.77 -12.16
N TRP A 467 -19.06 11.66 -10.86
CA TRP A 467 -18.53 10.58 -10.03
C TRP A 467 -19.08 9.22 -10.45
N ILE A 468 -20.40 9.08 -10.59
CA ILE A 468 -21.05 7.81 -10.93
C ILE A 468 -20.61 7.32 -12.31
N VAL A 469 -20.62 8.19 -13.33
CA VAL A 469 -20.19 7.85 -14.69
C VAL A 469 -18.72 7.44 -14.71
N ALA A 470 -17.85 8.16 -14.00
CA ALA A 470 -16.43 7.80 -13.90
C ALA A 470 -16.22 6.46 -13.18
N LEU A 471 -17.00 6.17 -12.13
CA LEU A 471 -16.96 4.89 -11.43
C LEU A 471 -17.36 3.74 -12.36
N ILE A 472 -18.46 3.87 -13.09
CA ILE A 472 -18.92 2.86 -14.05
C ILE A 472 -17.85 2.62 -15.12
N ALA A 473 -17.29 3.68 -15.70
CA ALA A 473 -16.24 3.56 -16.71
C ALA A 473 -14.99 2.83 -16.17
N ALA A 474 -14.56 3.15 -14.95
CA ALA A 474 -13.43 2.50 -14.30
C ALA A 474 -13.73 1.02 -13.98
N VAL A 475 -14.91 0.72 -13.44
CA VAL A 475 -15.37 -0.66 -13.16
C VAL A 475 -15.42 -1.49 -14.43
N VAL A 476 -15.96 -0.97 -15.53
CA VAL A 476 -16.02 -1.69 -16.81
C VAL A 476 -14.61 -1.93 -17.36
N GLY A 477 -13.77 -0.89 -17.41
CA GLY A 477 -12.41 -0.98 -17.94
C GLY A 477 -11.53 -1.94 -17.15
N THR A 478 -11.55 -1.83 -15.81
CA THR A 478 -10.78 -2.72 -14.95
C THR A 478 -11.30 -4.15 -15.02
N ASN A 479 -12.61 -4.39 -14.98
CA ASN A 479 -13.15 -5.75 -15.06
C ASN A 479 -12.86 -6.42 -16.40
N ALA A 480 -12.90 -5.67 -17.51
CA ALA A 480 -12.48 -6.18 -18.81
C ALA A 480 -11.03 -6.68 -18.74
N TYR A 481 -10.10 -5.93 -18.14
CA TYR A 481 -8.72 -6.37 -17.94
C TYR A 481 -8.60 -7.54 -16.94
N LEU A 482 -9.31 -7.48 -15.81
CA LEU A 482 -9.25 -8.46 -14.73
C LEU A 482 -9.65 -9.85 -15.24
N PHE A 483 -10.79 -9.96 -15.90
CA PHE A 483 -11.32 -11.24 -16.38
C PHE A 483 -10.65 -11.75 -17.66
N THR A 484 -10.14 -10.87 -18.53
CA THR A 484 -9.51 -11.32 -19.80
C THR A 484 -8.01 -11.55 -19.71
N ARG A 485 -7.28 -10.82 -18.85
CA ARG A 485 -5.80 -10.83 -18.83
C ARG A 485 -5.18 -11.12 -17.47
N ALA A 486 -5.80 -10.70 -16.37
CA ALA A 486 -5.20 -10.83 -15.04
C ALA A 486 -5.45 -12.22 -14.42
N ILE A 487 -6.68 -12.70 -14.43
CA ILE A 487 -7.06 -14.03 -13.92
C ILE A 487 -6.53 -15.19 -14.80
N PRO A 488 -6.49 -15.11 -16.14
CA PRO A 488 -6.16 -16.27 -16.98
C PRO A 488 -4.67 -16.66 -17.09
N ARG A 489 -3.70 -15.97 -16.47
CA ARG A 489 -2.26 -16.20 -16.72
C ARG A 489 -1.51 -16.76 -15.50
N LYS A 490 -1.16 -18.06 -15.61
CA LYS A 490 -0.37 -18.94 -14.71
C LYS A 490 -1.10 -19.45 -13.46
N GLN A 491 -1.71 -20.63 -13.60
CA GLN A 491 -2.19 -21.46 -12.49
C GLN A 491 -1.22 -22.64 -12.31
N ALA A 492 -0.27 -22.53 -11.38
CA ALA A 492 0.37 -23.71 -10.80
C ALA A 492 -0.48 -24.11 -9.59
N ALA A 493 -0.97 -25.35 -9.60
CA ALA A 493 -1.84 -25.88 -8.56
C ALA A 493 -1.13 -25.84 -7.20
N THR A 494 -1.70 -25.13 -6.24
CA THR A 494 -1.40 -25.33 -4.81
C THR A 494 -2.70 -25.71 -4.13
N THR A 495 -2.77 -26.94 -3.62
CA THR A 495 -3.93 -27.58 -2.98
C THR A 495 -4.10 -27.14 -1.51
N ALA A 496 -3.83 -25.88 -1.21
CA ALA A 496 -4.08 -25.35 0.13
C ALA A 496 -5.51 -24.77 0.19
N SER A 497 -6.42 -25.49 0.83
CA SER A 497 -7.77 -24.99 1.10
C SER A 497 -7.71 -23.75 1.99
N PRO A 498 -8.28 -22.60 1.58
CA PRO A 498 -8.34 -21.43 2.44
C PRO A 498 -9.41 -21.71 3.51
N THR A 499 -8.99 -21.86 4.76
CA THR A 499 -9.92 -21.68 5.89
C THR A 499 -10.02 -20.17 6.14
N PRO A 500 -11.13 -19.51 5.76
CA PRO A 500 -11.40 -18.18 6.26
C PRO A 500 -11.59 -18.30 7.77
N VAL A 501 -10.76 -17.63 8.56
CA VAL A 501 -11.06 -17.45 9.98
C VAL A 501 -12.14 -16.38 10.02
N LEU A 502 -13.42 -16.78 10.03
CA LEU A 502 -14.57 -15.87 10.02
C LEU A 502 -14.41 -14.75 11.07
N ARG A 503 -13.93 -15.10 12.26
CA ARG A 503 -13.59 -14.14 13.34
C ARG A 503 -12.61 -13.04 12.91
N TYR A 504 -11.63 -13.35 12.07
CA TYR A 504 -10.70 -12.35 11.52
C TYR A 504 -11.43 -11.43 10.54
N THR A 505 -12.25 -11.98 9.65
CA THR A 505 -13.03 -11.21 8.67
C THR A 505 -14.03 -10.29 9.36
N VAL A 506 -14.80 -10.80 10.32
CA VAL A 506 -15.79 -10.02 11.09
C VAL A 506 -15.10 -8.92 11.90
N ALA A 507 -14.03 -9.23 12.64
CA ALA A 507 -13.33 -8.20 13.41
C ALA A 507 -12.65 -7.15 12.51
N SER A 508 -12.13 -7.56 11.35
CA SER A 508 -11.55 -6.63 10.37
C SER A 508 -12.63 -5.74 9.74
N TYR A 509 -13.81 -6.30 9.48
CA TYR A 509 -14.99 -5.57 9.01
C TYR A 509 -15.46 -4.53 10.03
N THR A 510 -15.65 -4.92 11.28
CA THR A 510 -16.05 -3.99 12.35
C THR A 510 -15.03 -2.86 12.51
N ALA A 511 -13.74 -3.19 12.50
CA ALA A 511 -12.67 -2.20 12.57
C ALA A 511 -12.68 -1.25 11.36
N ALA A 512 -12.87 -1.76 10.15
CA ALA A 512 -12.96 -0.97 8.94
C ALA A 512 -14.18 -0.03 8.96
N LEU A 513 -15.33 -0.53 9.44
CA LEU A 513 -16.56 0.25 9.56
C LEU A 513 -16.43 1.41 10.55
N PHE A 514 -15.76 1.20 11.69
CA PHE A 514 -15.44 2.32 12.59
C PHE A 514 -14.51 3.33 11.91
N GLY A 515 -13.45 2.85 11.25
CA GLY A 515 -12.49 3.71 10.55
C GLY A 515 -13.15 4.57 9.46
N ILE A 516 -14.06 4.01 8.68
CA ILE A 516 -14.76 4.76 7.63
C ILE A 516 -15.83 5.69 8.20
N ALA A 517 -16.55 5.28 9.26
CA ALA A 517 -17.54 6.13 9.94
C ALA A 517 -16.92 7.44 10.42
N VAL A 518 -15.72 7.35 11.01
CA VAL A 518 -14.97 8.51 11.51
C VAL A 518 -14.73 9.53 10.39
N VAL A 519 -14.48 9.11 9.15
CA VAL A 519 -14.18 10.00 8.02
C VAL A 519 -15.43 10.43 7.26
N ALA A 520 -16.42 9.55 7.11
CA ALA A 520 -17.56 9.75 6.21
C ALA A 520 -18.79 10.39 6.89
N LEU A 521 -18.94 10.27 8.21
CA LEU A 521 -20.06 10.88 8.95
C LEU A 521 -19.91 12.39 9.23
N PRO A 522 -18.72 12.95 9.51
CA PRO A 522 -18.60 14.39 9.78
C PRO A 522 -19.18 15.32 8.70
N PRO A 523 -19.00 15.08 7.38
CA PRO A 523 -19.68 15.90 6.36
C PRO A 523 -21.22 15.87 6.47
N LEU A 524 -21.79 14.71 6.84
CA LEU A 524 -23.24 14.58 7.04
C LEU A 524 -23.72 15.35 8.28
N LEU A 525 -22.92 15.33 9.35
CA LEU A 525 -23.19 16.11 10.57
C LEU A 525 -23.12 17.62 10.29
N VAL A 526 -22.11 18.09 9.56
CA VAL A 526 -21.98 19.50 9.16
C VAL A 526 -23.16 19.90 8.28
N LEU A 527 -23.48 19.09 7.26
CA LEU A 527 -24.59 19.36 6.36
C LEU A 527 -25.90 19.52 7.12
N ASN A 528 -26.19 18.64 8.08
CA ASN A 528 -27.44 18.65 8.82
C ASN A 528 -27.53 19.76 9.88
N ARG A 529 -26.39 20.18 10.46
CA ARG A 529 -26.36 21.17 11.55
C ARG A 529 -26.08 22.60 11.09
N LEU A 530 -25.17 22.77 10.13
CA LEU A 530 -24.67 24.07 9.66
C LEU A 530 -25.05 24.37 8.21
N GLY A 531 -25.62 23.40 7.50
CA GLY A 531 -26.13 23.56 6.15
C GLY A 531 -25.10 23.31 5.03
N PRO A 532 -25.55 23.35 3.76
CA PRO A 532 -24.75 23.02 2.58
C PRO A 532 -23.48 23.86 2.39
N ALA A 533 -23.59 25.18 2.49
CA ALA A 533 -22.44 26.07 2.25
C ALA A 533 -21.29 25.82 3.24
N GLN A 534 -21.62 25.67 4.52
CA GLN A 534 -20.64 25.32 5.56
C GLN A 534 -20.04 23.94 5.34
N ASN A 535 -20.84 22.98 4.85
CA ASN A 535 -20.31 21.67 4.49
C ASN A 535 -19.31 21.73 3.32
N ALA A 536 -19.47 22.63 2.35
CA ALA A 536 -18.48 22.82 1.31
C ALA A 536 -17.15 23.34 1.86
N TYR A 537 -17.19 24.32 2.76
CA TYR A 537 -15.99 24.84 3.43
C TYR A 537 -15.28 23.75 4.22
N PHE A 538 -16.04 22.94 4.98
CA PHE A 538 -15.52 21.76 5.66
C PHE A 538 -14.83 20.80 4.71
N SER A 539 -15.54 20.40 3.66
CA SER A 539 -15.13 19.32 2.76
C SER A 539 -13.86 19.63 1.99
N LEU A 540 -13.67 20.87 1.56
CA LEU A 540 -12.47 21.27 0.80
C LEU A 540 -11.24 21.44 1.69
N ALA A 541 -11.40 21.94 2.91
CA ALA A 541 -10.31 21.87 3.89
C ALA A 541 -9.96 20.41 4.21
N TRP A 542 -10.99 19.58 4.39
CA TRP A 542 -10.84 18.17 4.74
C TRP A 542 -10.07 17.38 3.68
N ILE A 543 -10.40 17.53 2.40
CA ILE A 543 -9.79 16.73 1.33
C ILE A 543 -8.30 17.01 1.15
N VAL A 544 -7.88 18.27 1.35
CA VAL A 544 -6.46 18.63 1.29
C VAL A 544 -5.72 18.11 2.53
N ALA A 545 -6.33 18.18 3.71
CA ALA A 545 -5.74 17.62 4.93
C ALA A 545 -5.58 16.09 4.82
N LEU A 546 -6.54 15.39 4.20
CA LEU A 546 -6.52 13.93 3.97
C LEU A 546 -5.29 13.43 3.22
N ALA A 547 -4.58 14.28 2.47
CA ALA A 547 -3.35 13.91 1.78
C ALA A 547 -2.26 13.42 2.77
N LEU A 548 -2.11 14.07 3.92
CA LEU A 548 -1.14 13.68 4.96
C LEU A 548 -1.51 12.34 5.61
N TYR A 549 -2.80 12.11 5.88
CA TYR A 549 -3.29 10.84 6.43
C TYR A 549 -3.11 9.68 5.45
N THR A 550 -3.26 9.95 4.15
CA THR A 550 -3.08 8.93 3.12
C THR A 550 -1.61 8.55 2.97
N LEU A 551 -0.69 9.50 3.16
CA LEU A 551 0.74 9.22 3.28
C LEU A 551 1.03 8.31 4.49
N ASN A 552 0.47 8.61 5.66
CA ASN A 552 0.60 7.74 6.85
C ASN A 552 0.10 6.33 6.58
N ARG A 553 -1.10 6.19 6.04
CA ARG A 553 -1.74 4.90 5.73
C ARG A 553 -0.96 4.09 4.70
N SER A 554 -0.39 4.74 3.68
CA SER A 554 0.43 4.10 2.65
C SER A 554 1.69 3.46 3.25
N MET A 555 2.35 4.15 4.19
CA MET A 555 3.48 3.58 4.94
C MET A 555 3.03 2.46 5.88
N GLY A 556 1.86 2.59 6.50
CA GLY A 556 1.25 1.55 7.32
C GLY A 556 0.93 0.27 6.56
N THR A 557 0.46 0.34 5.31
CA THR A 557 0.23 -0.81 4.44
C THR A 557 1.55 -1.48 4.05
N SER A 558 2.57 -0.69 3.72
CA SER A 558 3.91 -1.23 3.44
C SER A 558 4.50 -1.97 4.64
N LEU A 559 4.27 -1.49 5.87
CA LEU A 559 4.67 -2.17 7.10
C LEU A 559 4.02 -3.55 7.23
N VAL A 560 2.71 -3.62 7.00
CA VAL A 560 1.98 -4.90 7.07
C VAL A 560 2.51 -5.89 6.03
N ILE A 561 2.73 -5.44 4.79
CA ILE A 561 3.27 -6.29 3.72
C ILE A 561 4.67 -6.81 4.08
N GLU A 562 5.60 -5.95 4.47
CA GLU A 562 6.98 -6.36 4.76
C GLU A 562 7.06 -7.28 5.98
N SER A 563 6.19 -7.07 6.98
CA SER A 563 6.12 -7.91 8.17
C SER A 563 5.69 -9.35 7.88
N THR A 564 5.10 -9.61 6.72
CA THR A 564 4.79 -10.99 6.29
C THR A 564 6.04 -11.78 5.88
N TRP A 565 7.13 -11.09 5.52
CA TRP A 565 8.38 -11.69 5.07
C TRP A 565 9.44 -11.78 6.16
N ASP A 566 9.53 -10.77 7.04
CA ASP A 566 10.46 -10.74 8.16
C ASP A 566 9.79 -10.25 9.47
N PRO A 567 9.12 -11.16 10.20
CA PRO A 567 8.43 -10.83 11.44
C PRO A 567 9.36 -10.34 12.56
N GLY A 568 10.64 -10.75 12.55
CA GLY A 568 11.63 -10.40 13.58
C GLY A 568 11.99 -8.92 13.56
N MET A 569 11.95 -8.31 12.38
CA MET A 569 12.27 -6.90 12.16
C MET A 569 11.10 -5.93 12.39
N LEU A 570 9.89 -6.42 12.67
CA LEU A 570 8.67 -5.61 12.80
C LEU A 570 8.84 -4.43 13.77
N ARG A 571 9.51 -4.65 14.91
CA ARG A 571 9.75 -3.57 15.89
C ARG A 571 10.65 -2.47 15.35
N GLN A 572 11.69 -2.83 14.60
CA GLN A 572 12.60 -1.87 14.00
C GLN A 572 11.91 -1.12 12.86
N GLN A 573 11.11 -1.81 12.05
CA GLN A 573 10.31 -1.21 10.98
C GLN A 573 9.29 -0.21 11.53
N ILE A 574 8.58 -0.53 12.63
CA ILE A 574 7.65 0.40 13.30
C ILE A 574 8.38 1.66 13.77
N ARG A 575 9.53 1.52 14.45
CA ARG A 575 10.30 2.69 14.91
C ARG A 575 10.82 3.52 13.74
N HIS A 576 11.23 2.88 12.66
CA HIS A 576 11.67 3.57 11.46
C HIS A 576 10.52 4.35 10.83
N MET A 577 9.34 3.76 10.69
CA MET A 577 8.12 4.44 10.22
C MET A 577 7.79 5.65 11.10
N ILE A 578 7.72 5.49 12.42
CA ILE A 578 7.39 6.59 13.34
C ILE A 578 8.40 7.75 13.20
N ARG A 579 9.70 7.46 13.09
CA ARG A 579 10.73 8.50 12.97
C ARG A 579 10.75 9.16 11.59
N HIS A 580 10.77 8.36 10.53
CA HIS A 580 10.91 8.85 9.16
C HIS A 580 9.61 9.49 8.66
N THR A 581 8.50 8.77 8.75
CA THR A 581 7.18 9.29 8.37
C THR A 581 6.76 10.43 9.30
N GLY A 582 7.03 10.31 10.61
CA GLY A 582 6.75 11.38 11.56
C GLY A 582 7.47 12.69 11.23
N ALA A 583 8.77 12.63 10.88
CA ALA A 583 9.51 13.83 10.47
C ALA A 583 8.93 14.47 9.20
N LEU A 584 8.56 13.67 8.20
CA LEU A 584 7.93 14.16 6.97
C LEU A 584 6.56 14.78 7.22
N VAL A 585 5.74 14.17 8.08
CA VAL A 585 4.41 14.67 8.43
C VAL A 585 4.50 15.93 9.26
N ILE A 586 5.43 16.03 10.21
CA ILE A 586 5.65 17.25 10.98
C ILE A 586 6.06 18.40 10.06
N ALA A 587 7.01 18.16 9.15
CA ALA A 587 7.42 19.17 8.18
C ALA A 587 6.27 19.58 7.25
N GLY A 588 5.54 18.60 6.70
CA GLY A 588 4.38 18.85 5.85
C GLY A 588 3.25 19.58 6.59
N ALA A 589 2.99 19.22 7.84
CA ALA A 589 1.98 19.85 8.67
C ALA A 589 2.35 21.29 9.02
N ALA A 590 3.63 21.57 9.34
CA ALA A 590 4.11 22.93 9.59
C ALA A 590 3.94 23.82 8.34
N VAL A 591 4.37 23.31 7.17
CA VAL A 591 4.22 24.03 5.89
C VAL A 591 2.77 24.28 5.55
N LEU A 592 1.90 23.26 5.62
CA LEU A 592 0.48 23.42 5.28
C LEU A 592 -0.27 24.27 6.31
N THR A 593 0.09 24.24 7.59
CA THR A 593 -0.52 25.10 8.62
C THR A 593 -0.18 26.57 8.37
N ALA A 594 1.07 26.87 8.04
CA ALA A 594 1.51 28.21 7.65
C ALA A 594 0.86 28.62 6.32
N ALA A 595 0.80 27.69 5.36
CA ALA A 595 0.29 27.94 4.02
C ALA A 595 -1.24 27.85 3.89
N ALA A 596 -1.95 27.60 4.99
CA ALA A 596 -3.39 27.38 5.01
C ALA A 596 -4.19 28.41 4.21
N PRO A 597 -3.96 29.73 4.35
CA PRO A 597 -4.75 30.72 3.61
C PRO A 597 -4.52 30.66 2.10
N TRP A 598 -3.26 30.52 1.66
CA TRP A 598 -2.92 30.44 0.23
C TRP A 598 -3.42 29.15 -0.41
N VAL A 599 -3.36 28.02 0.30
CA VAL A 599 -3.88 26.74 -0.16
C VAL A 599 -5.40 26.81 -0.34
N LEU A 600 -6.11 27.36 0.63
CA LEU A 600 -7.58 27.45 0.57
C LEU A 600 -8.06 28.49 -0.44
N ARG A 601 -7.29 29.56 -0.69
CA ARG A 601 -7.62 30.57 -1.71
C ARG A 601 -7.72 29.99 -3.12
N ILE A 602 -7.08 28.85 -3.41
CA ILE A 602 -7.24 28.15 -4.70
C ILE A 602 -8.71 27.79 -4.97
N PHE A 603 -9.47 27.48 -3.92
CA PHE A 603 -10.90 27.15 -3.98
C PHE A 603 -11.80 28.39 -3.91
N GLY A 604 -11.27 29.53 -3.45
CA GLY A 604 -11.95 30.83 -3.39
C GLY A 604 -11.77 31.55 -2.05
N ALA A 605 -12.02 32.87 -2.04
CA ALA A 605 -11.84 33.70 -0.84
C ALA A 605 -12.76 33.30 0.33
N ALA A 606 -13.98 32.84 0.04
CA ALA A 606 -14.90 32.34 1.07
C ALA A 606 -14.36 31.10 1.80
N TYR A 607 -13.61 30.24 1.10
CA TYR A 607 -12.99 29.04 1.68
C TYR A 607 -11.81 29.40 2.57
N GLU A 608 -10.99 30.36 2.16
CA GLU A 608 -9.92 30.92 2.99
C GLU A 608 -10.46 31.46 4.31
N HIS A 609 -11.51 32.30 4.26
CA HIS A 609 -12.06 32.93 5.46
C HIS A 609 -12.69 31.92 6.43
N ASN A 610 -13.52 31.00 5.92
CA ASN A 610 -14.33 30.12 6.77
C ASN A 610 -13.65 28.81 7.18
N ALA A 611 -12.67 28.31 6.40
CA ALA A 611 -12.12 26.97 6.61
C ALA A 611 -10.68 26.95 7.15
N THR A 612 -9.99 28.09 7.24
CA THR A 612 -8.58 28.14 7.68
C THR A 612 -8.37 27.56 9.09
N GLY A 613 -9.24 27.88 10.05
CA GLY A 613 -9.14 27.35 11.42
C GLY A 613 -9.27 25.83 11.47
N LEU A 614 -10.32 25.29 10.83
CA LEU A 614 -10.52 23.85 10.66
C LEU A 614 -9.32 23.19 9.98
N PHE A 615 -8.83 23.76 8.87
CA PHE A 615 -7.75 23.18 8.09
C PHE A 615 -6.46 23.04 8.90
N ARG A 616 -6.08 24.08 9.65
CA ARG A 616 -4.91 24.05 10.54
C ARG A 616 -5.02 22.93 11.58
N LEU A 617 -6.17 22.82 12.24
CA LEU A 617 -6.40 21.79 13.25
C LEU A 617 -6.36 20.37 12.65
N ALA A 618 -7.00 20.17 11.49
CA ALA A 618 -7.02 18.91 10.77
C ALA A 618 -5.64 18.50 10.21
N VAL A 619 -4.79 19.47 9.86
CA VAL A 619 -3.41 19.21 9.42
C VAL A 619 -2.52 18.86 10.59
N LEU A 620 -2.62 19.58 11.71
CA LEU A 620 -1.83 19.32 12.93
C LEU A 620 -2.12 17.92 13.50
N SER A 621 -3.37 17.46 13.41
CA SER A 621 -3.77 16.14 13.89
C SER A 621 -3.23 14.97 13.07
N ALA A 622 -2.65 15.22 11.89
CA ALA A 622 -1.92 14.19 11.15
C ALA A 622 -0.63 13.75 11.89
N VAL A 623 -0.08 14.58 12.79
CA VAL A 623 1.10 14.25 13.59
C VAL A 623 0.83 13.13 14.60
N PRO A 624 -0.16 13.24 15.51
CA PRO A 624 -0.51 12.12 16.40
C PRO A 624 -1.05 10.89 15.65
N ASP A 625 -1.71 11.08 14.49
CA ASP A 625 -2.19 10.00 13.64
C ASP A 625 -1.08 9.02 13.20
N VAL A 626 0.18 9.47 13.09
CA VAL A 626 1.34 8.60 12.79
C VAL A 626 1.43 7.43 13.78
N ILE A 627 1.16 7.69 15.06
CA ILE A 627 1.18 6.66 16.12
C ILE A 627 -0.03 5.73 15.98
N VAL A 628 -1.21 6.28 15.73
CA VAL A 628 -2.46 5.51 15.58
C VAL A 628 -2.36 4.56 14.40
N VAL A 629 -1.84 5.03 13.26
CA VAL A 629 -1.60 4.20 12.08
C VAL A 629 -0.51 3.16 12.33
N ALA A 630 0.61 3.52 12.96
CA ALA A 630 1.67 2.56 13.29
C ALA A 630 1.16 1.43 14.21
N ALA A 631 0.37 1.76 15.23
CA ALA A 631 -0.22 0.78 16.14
C ALA A 631 -1.28 -0.09 15.44
N SER A 632 -2.12 0.51 14.60
CA SER A 632 -3.13 -0.20 13.81
C SER A 632 -2.49 -1.17 12.82
N SER A 633 -1.46 -0.74 12.10
CA SER A 633 -0.68 -1.58 11.20
C SER A 633 0.05 -2.70 11.94
N ALA A 634 0.62 -2.42 13.11
CA ALA A 634 1.22 -3.46 13.97
C ALA A 634 0.18 -4.50 14.43
N CYS A 635 -1.04 -4.06 14.78
CA CYS A 635 -2.13 -4.95 15.16
C CYS A 635 -2.56 -5.85 13.98
N ARG A 636 -2.65 -5.29 12.77
CA ARG A 636 -2.94 -6.08 11.54
C ARG A 636 -1.83 -7.10 11.27
N ALA A 637 -0.57 -6.67 11.29
CA ALA A 637 0.60 -7.54 11.11
C ALA A 637 0.64 -8.70 12.13
N ARG A 638 0.36 -8.42 13.41
CA ARG A 638 0.35 -9.40 14.50
C ARG A 638 -0.98 -10.15 14.66
N ARG A 639 -1.96 -9.92 13.78
CA ARG A 639 -3.32 -10.50 13.84
C ARG A 639 -4.07 -10.22 15.15
N LYS A 640 -3.75 -9.12 15.84
CA LYS A 640 -4.45 -8.64 17.05
C LYS A 640 -5.67 -7.80 16.68
N VAL A 641 -6.60 -8.38 15.91
CA VAL A 641 -7.78 -7.67 15.36
C VAL A 641 -8.74 -7.15 16.44
N GLY A 642 -8.81 -7.80 17.61
CA GLY A 642 -9.62 -7.27 18.73
C GLY A 642 -9.12 -5.92 19.25
N LEU A 643 -7.80 -5.76 19.39
CA LEU A 643 -7.20 -4.49 19.77
C LEU A 643 -7.39 -3.43 18.68
N LEU A 644 -7.36 -3.84 17.40
CA LEU A 644 -7.65 -2.94 16.28
C LEU A 644 -9.09 -2.38 16.34
N VAL A 645 -10.08 -3.23 16.67
CA VAL A 645 -11.48 -2.80 16.88
C VAL A 645 -11.57 -1.81 18.04
N VAL A 646 -10.88 -2.05 19.15
CA VAL A 646 -10.85 -1.13 20.30
C VAL A 646 -10.23 0.22 19.92
N ILE A 647 -9.11 0.22 19.17
CA ILE A 647 -8.45 1.45 18.73
C ILE A 647 -9.37 2.26 17.82
N LEU A 648 -9.91 1.66 16.77
CA LEU A 648 -10.73 2.40 15.79
C LEU A 648 -12.13 2.73 16.33
N GLY A 649 -12.73 1.84 17.11
CA GLY A 649 -14.00 2.09 17.78
C GLY A 649 -13.88 3.19 18.84
N GLY A 650 -12.82 3.16 19.66
CA GLY A 650 -12.53 4.22 20.63
C GLY A 650 -12.29 5.57 19.95
N LEU A 651 -11.56 5.59 18.82
CA LEU A 651 -11.37 6.81 18.04
C LEU A 651 -12.70 7.32 17.45
N ALA A 652 -13.56 6.43 16.95
CA ALA A 652 -14.88 6.78 16.44
C ALA A 652 -15.77 7.42 17.49
N VAL A 653 -15.87 6.80 18.67
CA VAL A 653 -16.64 7.34 19.79
C VAL A 653 -16.10 8.70 20.20
N LEU A 654 -14.78 8.84 20.30
CA LEU A 654 -14.16 10.08 20.76
C LEU A 654 -14.33 11.22 19.74
N VAL A 655 -14.01 10.98 18.47
CA VAL A 655 -14.10 12.00 17.42
C VAL A 655 -15.55 12.39 17.14
N LEU A 656 -16.46 11.42 16.96
CA LEU A 656 -17.86 11.72 16.65
C LEU A 656 -18.57 12.33 17.86
N GLY A 657 -18.31 11.83 19.08
CA GLY A 657 -18.85 12.40 20.31
C GLY A 657 -18.38 13.84 20.54
N LEU A 658 -17.08 14.11 20.42
CA LEU A 658 -16.55 15.47 20.52
C LEU A 658 -17.05 16.36 19.38
N THR A 659 -17.26 15.83 18.18
CA THR A 659 -17.83 16.60 17.06
C THR A 659 -19.24 17.08 17.41
N VAL A 660 -20.11 16.23 17.96
CA VAL A 660 -21.47 16.63 18.37
C VAL A 660 -21.45 17.72 19.43
N VAL A 661 -20.46 17.71 20.33
CA VAL A 661 -20.33 18.69 21.44
C VAL A 661 -19.68 20.00 21.00
N LEU A 662 -18.62 19.95 20.18
CA LEU A 662 -17.83 21.13 19.81
C LEU A 662 -18.37 21.87 18.59
N LEU A 663 -19.11 21.18 17.70
CA LEU A 663 -19.67 21.78 16.48
C LEU A 663 -20.61 22.97 16.77
N PRO A 664 -21.53 22.92 17.77
CA PRO A 664 -22.38 24.07 18.10
C PRO A 664 -21.62 25.27 18.69
N VAL A 665 -20.48 25.03 19.35
CA VAL A 665 -19.73 26.06 20.10
C VAL A 665 -18.67 26.75 19.24
N MET A 666 -17.93 25.97 18.44
CA MET A 666 -16.77 26.44 17.67
C MET A 666 -17.01 26.43 16.15
N GLY A 667 -18.22 26.08 15.70
CA GLY A 667 -18.53 25.91 14.28
C GLY A 667 -17.61 24.87 13.63
N LEU A 668 -17.16 25.14 12.40
CA LEU A 668 -16.27 24.23 11.65
C LEU A 668 -14.95 23.92 12.38
N ALA A 669 -14.39 24.88 13.12
CA ALA A 669 -13.17 24.65 13.90
C ALA A 669 -13.37 23.58 14.99
N GLY A 670 -14.61 23.42 15.49
CA GLY A 670 -14.96 22.40 16.47
C GLY A 670 -14.71 20.98 15.98
N ILE A 671 -14.88 20.70 14.69
CA ILE A 671 -14.58 19.38 14.11
C ILE A 671 -13.08 19.16 14.02
N GLY A 672 -12.34 20.18 13.58
CA GLY A 672 -10.87 20.12 13.58
C GLY A 672 -10.33 19.87 14.99
N ALA A 673 -10.91 20.52 16.00
CA ALA A 673 -10.56 20.32 17.40
C ALA A 673 -10.93 18.91 17.89
N ALA A 674 -12.15 18.44 17.62
CA ALA A 674 -12.59 17.08 17.95
C ALA A 674 -11.65 16.03 17.36
N TRP A 675 -11.23 16.22 16.10
CA TRP A 675 -10.30 15.33 15.43
C TRP A 675 -8.90 15.37 16.05
N LEU A 676 -8.37 16.56 16.32
CA LEU A 676 -7.05 16.73 16.93
C LEU A 676 -7.01 16.17 18.35
N ILE A 677 -8.00 16.48 19.18
CA ILE A 677 -8.14 15.92 20.52
C ILE A 677 -8.28 14.40 20.45
N GLY A 678 -9.14 13.90 19.55
CA GLY A 678 -9.36 12.47 19.35
C GLY A 678 -8.09 11.70 19.00
N GLN A 679 -7.39 12.16 17.98
CA GLN A 679 -6.12 11.56 17.52
C GLN A 679 -5.04 11.67 18.60
N THR A 680 -4.95 12.80 19.29
CA THR A 680 -3.94 13.03 20.34
C THR A 680 -4.20 12.14 21.55
N ALA A 681 -5.43 12.08 22.05
CA ALA A 681 -5.80 11.22 23.17
C ALA A 681 -5.58 9.74 22.85
N MET A 682 -5.96 9.29 21.65
CA MET A 682 -5.69 7.92 21.19
C MET A 682 -4.18 7.64 21.08
N ALA A 683 -3.39 8.56 20.51
CA ALA A 683 -1.95 8.42 20.42
C ALA A 683 -1.28 8.33 21.80
N VAL A 684 -1.69 9.17 22.75
CA VAL A 684 -1.21 9.14 24.15
C VAL A 684 -1.56 7.81 24.81
N ALA A 685 -2.80 7.35 24.69
CA ALA A 685 -3.24 6.06 25.23
C ALA A 685 -2.42 4.89 24.63
N LEU A 686 -2.12 4.94 23.33
CA LEU A 686 -1.30 3.94 22.65
C LEU A 686 0.17 3.99 23.07
N ILE A 687 0.72 5.17 23.33
CA ILE A 687 2.09 5.31 23.86
C ILE A 687 2.18 4.73 25.27
N ALA A 688 1.19 5.01 26.13
CA ALA A 688 1.09 4.43 27.47
C ALA A 688 0.94 2.90 27.39
N ALA A 689 0.06 2.40 26.52
CA ALA A 689 -0.21 1.00 26.31
C ALA A 689 0.73 0.32 25.28
N ARG A 690 1.96 0.82 25.12
CA ARG A 690 2.92 0.34 24.11
C ARG A 690 3.22 -1.16 24.17
N SER A 691 3.12 -1.77 25.35
CA SER A 691 3.31 -3.22 25.54
C SER A 691 2.25 -4.07 24.83
N LEU A 692 1.03 -3.53 24.64
CA LEU A 692 -0.08 -4.25 24.02
C LEU A 692 0.13 -4.47 22.53
N TRP A 693 0.72 -3.50 21.82
CA TRP A 693 0.86 -3.52 20.36
C TRP A 693 2.30 -3.59 19.86
N LEU A 694 3.30 -3.06 20.56
CA LEU A 694 4.69 -3.11 20.15
C LEU A 694 5.31 -4.50 20.48
N PRO A 695 6.00 -5.18 19.54
CA PRO A 695 6.66 -6.45 19.84
C PRO A 695 7.73 -6.31 20.95
N PRO A 696 8.00 -7.34 21.77
CA PRO A 696 9.09 -7.32 22.77
C PRO A 696 10.48 -7.18 22.12
N ARG A 697 11.54 -6.91 22.91
CA ARG A 697 12.89 -6.76 22.32
C ARG A 697 13.33 -8.19 22.02
N PRO A 698 13.89 -8.48 20.83
CA PRO A 698 14.57 -9.76 20.67
C PRO A 698 15.61 -9.88 21.80
N PRO A 699 15.78 -11.07 22.41
CA PRO A 699 16.83 -11.28 23.39
C PRO A 699 18.16 -10.85 22.76
N GLU A 700 18.96 -10.11 23.52
CA GLU A 700 20.34 -9.82 23.16
C GLU A 700 21.04 -11.18 23.05
N GLU A 701 21.49 -11.56 21.85
CA GLU A 701 22.32 -12.76 21.69
C GLU A 701 23.54 -12.56 22.59
N LEU A 702 23.53 -13.25 23.74
CA LEU A 702 24.72 -13.41 24.55
C LEU A 702 25.81 -13.96 23.63
N PRO A 703 27.05 -13.44 23.68
CA PRO A 703 28.14 -13.98 22.88
C PRO A 703 28.20 -15.49 23.13
N VAL A 704 27.93 -16.27 22.08
CA VAL A 704 28.20 -17.70 22.14
C VAL A 704 29.70 -17.81 22.45
N PRO A 705 30.11 -18.47 23.55
CA PRO A 705 31.52 -18.63 23.85
C PRO A 705 32.21 -19.22 22.62
N PRO A 706 33.48 -18.84 22.33
CA PRO A 706 34.22 -19.49 21.28
C PRO A 706 34.18 -21.00 21.55
N LEU A 707 33.78 -21.77 20.55
CA LEU A 707 33.86 -23.23 20.61
C LEU A 707 35.33 -23.62 20.75
N ALA A 708 35.82 -23.67 21.99
CA ALA A 708 37.11 -24.22 22.32
C ALA A 708 37.09 -25.73 22.08
N ASP A 709 38.02 -26.19 21.26
CA ASP A 709 38.49 -27.56 21.08
C ASP A 709 37.47 -28.68 21.30
N ARG A 710 36.69 -28.96 20.25
CA ARG A 710 36.17 -30.31 20.06
C ARG A 710 37.11 -31.07 19.12
N ARG A 711 37.97 -31.89 19.72
CA ARG A 711 38.76 -32.91 19.02
C ARG A 711 37.84 -33.75 18.10
N PRO A 712 38.25 -34.06 16.86
CA PRO A 712 37.48 -34.92 15.98
C PRO A 712 37.62 -36.37 16.47
N GLY A 713 36.67 -36.80 17.29
CA GLY A 713 36.63 -38.19 17.77
C GLY A 713 35.91 -38.33 19.10
N SER A 714 34.59 -38.16 19.11
CA SER A 714 33.70 -38.69 20.17
C SER A 714 32.20 -38.37 19.94
N THR A 715 31.83 -37.44 19.05
CA THR A 715 30.41 -37.07 18.86
C THR A 715 29.69 -37.78 17.71
N ALA A 716 30.17 -38.96 17.29
CA ALA A 716 29.37 -39.87 16.45
C ALA A 716 28.46 -40.77 17.31
N ALA A 717 28.83 -41.07 18.57
CA ALA A 717 28.06 -41.97 19.43
C ALA A 717 27.01 -41.27 20.34
N ALA A 718 26.92 -39.94 20.32
CA ALA A 718 25.99 -39.17 21.16
C ALA A 718 24.97 -38.33 20.37
N ARG A 719 24.95 -38.46 19.04
CA ARG A 719 23.92 -37.85 18.17
C ARG A 719 22.99 -38.86 17.51
N GLU A 720 23.29 -40.15 17.59
CA GLU A 720 22.36 -41.22 17.22
C GLU A 720 21.41 -41.62 18.35
N SER A 721 21.71 -41.31 19.62
CA SER A 721 20.79 -41.64 20.74
C SER A 721 19.74 -40.56 21.06
N ALA A 722 19.61 -39.52 20.21
CA ALA A 722 18.68 -38.41 20.44
C ALA A 722 17.79 -38.10 19.22
N VAL A 723 17.79 -38.98 18.22
CA VAL A 723 16.92 -38.88 17.03
C VAL A 723 15.82 -39.97 17.03
N ASP A 724 15.94 -41.00 17.87
CA ASP A 724 14.94 -42.08 17.99
C ASP A 724 14.14 -42.05 19.31
N ALA A 725 13.98 -40.87 19.90
CA ALA A 725 12.95 -40.67 20.93
C ALA A 725 11.67 -40.17 20.26
N GLU A 726 10.98 -41.07 19.56
CA GLU A 726 9.53 -40.94 19.41
C GLU A 726 8.92 -40.74 20.80
N PRO A 727 7.97 -39.82 20.98
CA PRO A 727 7.14 -39.89 22.16
C PRO A 727 6.36 -41.20 22.07
N ASP A 728 6.63 -42.08 23.05
CA ASP A 728 5.80 -43.21 23.43
C ASP A 728 4.34 -42.71 23.59
N ASP A 729 3.58 -42.77 22.50
CA ASP A 729 2.12 -42.73 22.53
C ASP A 729 1.70 -44.20 22.64
N THR A 730 1.83 -44.74 23.87
CA THR A 730 1.09 -45.91 24.29
C THR A 730 -0.35 -45.71 23.85
N ASP A 731 -0.79 -46.46 22.84
CA ASP A 731 -2.17 -46.54 22.43
C ASP A 731 -3.03 -46.95 23.64
N PRO A 732 -3.92 -46.09 24.17
CA PRO A 732 -5.08 -46.58 24.90
C PRO A 732 -6.11 -46.98 23.84
N GLY A 733 -5.82 -48.09 23.17
CA GLY A 733 -6.74 -48.82 22.33
C GLY A 733 -7.85 -49.35 23.22
N GLY A 734 -8.92 -48.57 23.37
CA GLY A 734 -10.13 -48.98 24.08
C GLY A 734 -11.20 -47.91 24.28
N ALA A 735 -10.86 -46.62 24.40
CA ALA A 735 -11.82 -45.55 24.73
C ALA A 735 -12.11 -44.55 23.58
N GLN A 736 -11.62 -44.84 22.37
CA GLN A 736 -11.59 -43.87 21.27
C GLN A 736 -12.91 -43.65 20.50
N PRO A 737 -13.82 -44.64 20.32
CA PRO A 737 -15.14 -44.39 19.75
C PRO A 737 -16.12 -43.83 20.79
N VAL A 738 -16.02 -44.27 22.06
CA VAL A 738 -16.96 -43.90 23.13
C VAL A 738 -16.91 -42.40 23.42
N THR A 739 -15.72 -41.80 23.52
CA THR A 739 -15.55 -40.36 23.77
C THR A 739 -16.04 -39.47 22.62
N ARG A 740 -15.96 -39.95 21.37
CA ARG A 740 -16.53 -39.27 20.19
C ARG A 740 -18.05 -39.29 20.21
N TRP A 741 -18.64 -40.45 20.49
CA TRP A 741 -20.08 -40.60 20.66
C TRP A 741 -20.58 -39.81 21.86
N LEU A 742 -19.86 -39.79 22.98
CA LEU A 742 -20.18 -38.97 24.16
C LEU A 742 -20.20 -37.47 23.81
N GLY A 743 -19.21 -36.95 23.09
CA GLY A 743 -19.19 -35.53 22.68
C GLY A 743 -20.26 -35.15 21.63
N MET A 744 -20.77 -36.10 20.84
CA MET A 744 -21.84 -35.84 19.86
C MET A 744 -23.24 -36.09 20.43
N LEU A 745 -23.38 -37.04 21.37
CA LEU A 745 -24.65 -37.38 22.03
C LEU A 745 -24.93 -36.52 23.26
N ALA A 746 -23.91 -35.95 23.92
CA ALA A 746 -24.10 -35.10 25.09
C ALA A 746 -24.85 -33.80 24.75
N LEU A 747 -24.68 -33.23 23.55
CA LEU A 747 -25.41 -32.05 23.12
C LEU A 747 -26.94 -32.28 22.98
N PRO A 748 -27.42 -33.28 22.19
CA PRO A 748 -28.84 -33.59 22.15
C PRO A 748 -29.37 -34.14 23.47
N ALA A 749 -28.56 -34.86 24.25
CA ALA A 749 -28.96 -35.33 25.59
C ALA A 749 -29.17 -34.16 26.57
N ALA A 750 -28.27 -33.17 26.58
CA ALA A 750 -28.42 -31.96 27.37
C ALA A 750 -29.66 -31.16 26.96
N LEU A 751 -29.92 -31.03 25.65
CA LEU A 751 -31.11 -30.36 25.15
C LEU A 751 -32.40 -31.10 25.55
N GLY A 752 -32.41 -32.44 25.46
CA GLY A 752 -33.53 -33.27 25.89
C GLY A 752 -33.79 -33.20 27.39
N LEU A 753 -32.73 -33.25 28.22
CA LEU A 753 -32.83 -33.08 29.67
C LEU A 753 -33.35 -31.69 30.05
N TRP A 754 -32.92 -30.65 29.33
CA TRP A 754 -33.42 -29.30 29.52
C TRP A 754 -34.91 -29.19 29.18
N ILE A 755 -35.34 -29.65 27.99
CA ILE A 755 -36.75 -29.62 27.58
C ILE A 755 -37.62 -30.40 28.59
N TYR A 756 -37.15 -31.56 29.04
CA TYR A 756 -37.83 -32.35 30.06
C TYR A 756 -37.90 -31.63 31.42
N SER A 757 -36.85 -30.90 31.79
CA SER A 757 -36.83 -30.10 33.03
C SER A 757 -37.89 -29.01 33.02
N LEU A 758 -38.11 -28.33 31.88
CA LEU A 758 -39.07 -27.24 31.76
C LEU A 758 -40.51 -27.67 32.07
N GLN A 759 -40.90 -28.91 31.75
CA GLN A 759 -42.23 -29.46 32.03
C GLN A 759 -42.51 -29.62 33.53
N ARG A 760 -41.47 -29.61 34.37
CA ARG A 760 -41.56 -29.85 35.81
C ARG A 760 -41.35 -28.59 36.64
N VAL A 761 -40.93 -27.48 36.02
CA VAL A 761 -40.78 -26.21 36.72
C VAL A 761 -42.16 -25.63 37.01
N ARG A 762 -42.39 -25.26 38.27
CA ARG A 762 -43.62 -24.60 38.75
C ARG A 762 -43.28 -23.19 39.21
N PRO A 763 -43.39 -22.18 38.33
CA PRO A 763 -43.02 -20.80 38.65
C PRO A 763 -43.83 -20.20 39.82
N ASP A 764 -45.01 -20.74 40.10
CA ASP A 764 -45.89 -20.38 41.21
C ASP A 764 -45.30 -20.67 42.60
N ARG A 765 -44.27 -21.54 42.69
CA ARG A 765 -43.61 -21.92 43.95
C ARG A 765 -42.26 -21.23 44.16
N MET A 766 -41.96 -20.22 43.34
CA MET A 766 -40.67 -19.54 43.35
C MET A 766 -40.51 -18.71 44.62
N THR A 767 -39.40 -18.92 45.33
CA THR A 767 -39.01 -18.14 46.52
C THR A 767 -38.18 -16.91 46.13
N ASP A 768 -37.71 -16.13 47.10
CA ASP A 768 -36.88 -14.93 46.89
C ASP A 768 -35.55 -15.21 46.15
N LEU A 769 -35.11 -16.47 46.08
CA LEU A 769 -33.96 -16.92 45.28
C LEU A 769 -34.25 -16.97 43.76
N GLY A 770 -35.47 -16.62 43.36
CA GLY A 770 -35.89 -16.62 41.96
C GLY A 770 -35.92 -18.02 41.37
N LEU A 771 -35.73 -18.11 40.04
CA LEU A 771 -35.93 -19.35 39.28
C LEU A 771 -35.13 -20.53 39.84
N THR A 772 -33.94 -20.26 40.40
CA THR A 772 -33.06 -21.28 40.99
C THR A 772 -33.71 -22.13 42.09
N SER A 773 -34.71 -21.59 42.79
CA SER A 773 -35.44 -22.30 43.85
C SER A 773 -36.41 -23.37 43.35
N VAL A 774 -36.81 -23.30 42.07
CA VAL A 774 -37.82 -24.20 41.47
C VAL A 774 -37.26 -25.02 40.31
N LEU A 775 -35.97 -24.85 39.97
CA LEU A 775 -35.31 -25.62 38.92
C LEU A 775 -35.03 -27.05 39.42
N PRO A 776 -35.58 -28.09 38.76
CA PRO A 776 -35.37 -29.47 39.17
C PRO A 776 -33.92 -29.91 38.91
N VAL A 777 -33.48 -30.97 39.59
CA VAL A 777 -32.13 -31.55 39.43
C VAL A 777 -31.82 -31.90 37.96
N THR A 778 -32.83 -32.23 37.15
CA THR A 778 -32.70 -32.49 35.71
C THR A 778 -32.20 -31.28 34.91
N PHE A 779 -32.51 -30.04 35.34
CA PHE A 779 -31.98 -28.82 34.73
C PHE A 779 -30.47 -28.69 34.97
N TRP A 780 -30.04 -28.91 36.22
CA TRP A 780 -28.62 -28.89 36.59
C TRP A 780 -27.84 -30.03 35.94
N ALA A 781 -28.47 -31.20 35.81
CA ALA A 781 -27.91 -32.32 35.05
C ALA A 781 -27.74 -31.97 33.56
N ALA A 782 -28.68 -31.24 32.94
CA ALA A 782 -28.54 -30.76 31.56
C ALA A 782 -27.31 -29.86 31.39
N LEU A 783 -27.09 -28.91 32.32
CA LEU A 783 -25.91 -28.03 32.31
C LEU A 783 -24.61 -28.81 32.54
N GLY A 784 -24.61 -29.80 33.46
CA GLY A 784 -23.47 -30.67 33.71
C GLY A 784 -23.08 -31.51 32.49
N VAL A 785 -24.06 -32.15 31.85
CA VAL A 785 -23.86 -32.94 30.61
C VAL A 785 -23.35 -32.04 29.47
N LEU A 786 -23.89 -30.82 29.35
CA LEU A 786 -23.45 -29.85 28.35
C LEU A 786 -21.99 -29.40 28.59
N ALA A 787 -21.62 -29.12 29.83
CA ALA A 787 -20.27 -28.70 30.20
C ALA A 787 -19.24 -29.82 29.99
N LEU A 788 -19.55 -31.05 30.42
CA LEU A 788 -18.69 -32.23 30.23
C LEU A 788 -18.53 -32.57 28.74
N GLY A 789 -19.63 -32.50 27.96
CA GLY A 789 -19.60 -32.65 26.51
C GLY A 789 -18.72 -31.61 25.84
N PHE A 790 -18.82 -30.34 26.24
CA PHE A 790 -17.98 -29.26 25.72
C PHE A 790 -16.49 -29.47 26.04
N VAL A 791 -16.15 -29.83 27.29
CA VAL A 791 -14.77 -30.15 27.69
C VAL A 791 -14.22 -31.33 26.88
N ALA A 792 -15.01 -32.38 26.65
CA ALA A 792 -14.64 -33.50 25.79
C ALA A 792 -14.33 -33.06 24.35
N THR A 793 -15.04 -32.05 23.81
CA THR A 793 -14.74 -31.49 22.48
C THR A 793 -13.48 -30.62 22.43
N LEU A 794 -13.04 -30.03 23.55
CA LEU A 794 -11.84 -29.19 23.65
C LEU A 794 -10.55 -30.01 23.74
N VAL A 795 -10.62 -31.20 24.33
CA VAL A 795 -9.47 -32.12 24.46
C VAL A 795 -9.05 -32.70 23.09
N ARG A 796 -9.90 -32.65 22.06
CA ARG A 796 -9.61 -33.17 20.72
C ARG A 796 -9.35 -32.07 19.67
N ARG A 797 -8.31 -32.28 18.85
CA ARG A 797 -7.86 -31.35 17.79
C ARG A 797 -8.65 -31.38 16.45
N PRO A 798 -9.37 -32.44 16.03
CA PRO A 798 -10.11 -32.42 14.76
C PRO A 798 -11.64 -32.21 14.89
N THR A 799 -12.18 -31.86 16.06
CA THR A 799 -13.63 -31.66 16.22
C THR A 799 -14.10 -30.40 15.50
N ALA A 800 -15.06 -30.53 14.57
CA ALA A 800 -15.55 -29.42 13.75
C ALA A 800 -16.02 -28.23 14.61
N SER A 801 -15.66 -27.01 14.20
CA SER A 801 -16.00 -25.74 14.90
C SER A 801 -17.50 -25.63 15.20
N ALA A 802 -18.34 -26.16 14.30
CA ALA A 802 -19.79 -26.19 14.42
C ALA A 802 -20.29 -26.88 15.70
N TRP A 803 -19.63 -27.95 16.17
CA TRP A 803 -20.05 -28.64 17.40
C TRP A 803 -19.79 -27.78 18.63
N ARG A 804 -18.60 -27.16 18.72
CA ARG A 804 -18.25 -26.25 19.82
C ARG A 804 -19.15 -25.03 19.86
N ALA A 805 -19.46 -24.47 18.69
CA ALA A 805 -20.42 -23.38 18.60
C ALA A 805 -21.85 -23.84 18.95
N GLY A 806 -22.24 -25.07 18.59
CA GLY A 806 -23.48 -25.70 19.03
C GLY A 806 -23.58 -25.79 20.56
N TYR A 807 -22.52 -26.21 21.26
CA TYR A 807 -22.49 -26.26 22.72
C TYR A 807 -22.67 -24.88 23.36
N VAL A 808 -22.03 -23.84 22.82
CA VAL A 808 -22.18 -22.46 23.30
C VAL A 808 -23.58 -21.90 23.00
N LEU A 809 -24.14 -22.24 21.83
CA LEU A 809 -25.51 -21.86 21.45
C LEU A 809 -26.54 -22.51 22.35
N VAL A 810 -26.40 -23.81 22.63
CA VAL A 810 -27.30 -24.53 23.54
C VAL A 810 -27.14 -23.99 24.96
N LEU A 811 -25.94 -23.65 25.42
CA LEU A 811 -25.75 -23.02 26.73
C LEU A 811 -26.47 -21.66 26.82
N GLY A 812 -26.26 -20.80 25.82
CA GLY A 812 -26.92 -19.49 25.74
C GLY A 812 -28.44 -19.62 25.67
N THR A 813 -28.94 -20.63 24.94
CA THR A 813 -30.37 -20.97 24.86
C THR A 813 -30.91 -21.43 26.20
N ILE A 814 -30.26 -22.39 26.87
CA ILE A 814 -30.67 -22.88 28.20
C ILE A 814 -30.71 -21.73 29.21
N MET A 815 -29.72 -20.84 29.21
CA MET A 815 -29.68 -19.75 30.19
C MET A 815 -30.73 -18.66 29.93
N ASN A 816 -30.95 -18.29 28.66
CA ASN A 816 -31.71 -17.08 28.31
C ASN A 816 -33.10 -17.36 27.74
N ALA A 817 -33.35 -18.54 27.17
CA ALA A 817 -34.68 -18.95 26.74
C ALA A 817 -35.49 -19.57 27.89
N THR A 818 -34.85 -20.08 28.96
CA THR A 818 -35.58 -20.64 30.12
C THR A 818 -36.51 -19.61 30.77
N PRO A 819 -36.08 -18.37 31.10
CA PRO A 819 -37.00 -17.35 31.59
C PRO A 819 -38.10 -17.00 30.58
N ALA A 820 -37.79 -16.91 29.29
CA ALA A 820 -38.75 -16.57 28.23
C ALA A 820 -39.81 -17.66 28.00
N LEU A 821 -39.48 -18.92 28.24
CA LEU A 821 -40.38 -20.07 28.11
C LEU A 821 -41.23 -20.31 29.37
N LEU A 822 -40.70 -19.99 30.55
CA LEU A 822 -41.37 -20.24 31.83
C LEU A 822 -42.18 -19.04 32.32
N TYR A 823 -41.73 -17.82 32.01
CA TYR A 823 -42.44 -16.60 32.37
C TYR A 823 -43.27 -16.10 31.19
N ARG A 824 -44.52 -15.69 31.48
CA ARG A 824 -45.37 -14.98 30.51
C ARG A 824 -45.12 -13.47 30.50
N THR A 825 -44.13 -13.01 31.26
CA THR A 825 -43.86 -11.60 31.55
C THR A 825 -42.35 -11.33 31.51
N LEU A 826 -41.96 -10.05 31.45
CA LEU A 826 -40.56 -9.66 31.50
C LEU A 826 -40.03 -9.74 32.93
N SER A 827 -38.91 -10.44 33.11
CA SER A 827 -38.24 -10.58 34.41
C SER A 827 -37.56 -9.30 34.89
N ASN A 828 -37.18 -8.40 33.98
CA ASN A 828 -36.47 -7.17 34.30
C ASN A 828 -37.37 -5.94 34.23
N GLY A 829 -37.47 -5.18 35.32
CA GLY A 829 -38.31 -3.97 35.42
C GLY A 829 -38.04 -2.91 34.36
N TRP A 830 -36.76 -2.72 33.95
CA TRP A 830 -36.39 -1.75 32.92
C TRP A 830 -36.87 -2.11 31.50
N ALA A 831 -37.20 -3.38 31.25
CA ALA A 831 -37.60 -3.84 29.92
C ALA A 831 -39.06 -3.44 29.66
N TRP A 832 -39.86 -3.34 30.71
CA TRP A 832 -41.23 -2.82 30.64
C TRP A 832 -41.28 -1.39 30.11
N GLN A 833 -40.32 -0.54 30.48
CA GLN A 833 -40.25 0.84 29.97
C GLN A 833 -40.09 0.87 28.44
N HIS A 834 -39.25 -0.01 27.88
CA HIS A 834 -39.05 -0.12 26.44
C HIS A 834 -40.31 -0.61 25.72
N VAL A 835 -41.01 -1.59 26.30
CA VAL A 835 -42.30 -2.07 25.77
C VAL A 835 -43.34 -0.95 25.79
N SER A 836 -43.51 -0.26 26.92
CA SER A 836 -44.51 0.80 27.07
C SER A 836 -44.29 1.95 26.10
N ILE A 837 -43.05 2.38 25.86
CA ILE A 837 -42.74 3.46 24.92
C ILE A 837 -42.96 3.01 23.47
N THR A 838 -42.59 1.77 23.14
CA THR A 838 -42.81 1.20 21.81
C THR A 838 -44.30 1.08 21.50
N ASP A 839 -45.09 0.55 22.44
CA ASP A 839 -46.53 0.36 22.29
C ASP A 839 -47.26 1.71 22.22
N TYR A 840 -46.83 2.69 23.02
CA TYR A 840 -47.34 4.06 22.95
C TYR A 840 -47.11 4.67 21.57
N LEU A 841 -45.88 4.59 21.05
CA LEU A 841 -45.51 5.12 19.75
C LEU A 841 -46.27 4.41 18.61
N ALA A 842 -46.44 3.09 18.70
CA ALA A 842 -47.22 2.31 17.74
C ALA A 842 -48.70 2.73 17.73
N ALA A 843 -49.29 3.02 18.89
CA ALA A 843 -50.69 3.41 19.01
C ALA A 843 -50.97 4.88 18.62
N HIS A 844 -50.02 5.79 18.87
CA HIS A 844 -50.24 7.25 18.72
C HIS A 844 -49.48 7.90 17.55
N GLY A 845 -48.60 7.16 16.87
CA GLY A 845 -47.82 7.65 15.73
C GLY A 845 -46.82 8.77 16.07
N SER A 846 -46.64 9.08 17.36
CA SER A 846 -45.76 10.14 17.85
C SER A 846 -45.14 9.76 19.20
N THR A 847 -43.97 10.32 19.50
CA THR A 847 -43.29 10.10 20.78
C THR A 847 -44.05 10.81 21.91
N ALA A 848 -44.07 10.21 23.10
CA ALA A 848 -44.73 10.80 24.26
C ALA A 848 -44.24 12.23 24.53
N PRO A 849 -45.13 13.16 24.96
CA PRO A 849 -44.77 14.53 25.26
C PRO A 849 -43.66 14.60 26.32
N ASN A 850 -42.68 15.47 26.09
CA ASN A 850 -41.54 15.65 26.97
C ASN A 850 -41.93 16.46 28.21
N ASN A 851 -42.04 15.78 29.36
CA ASN A 851 -42.56 16.35 30.61
C ASN A 851 -41.49 16.47 31.72
N GLY A 852 -40.20 16.31 31.42
CA GLY A 852 -39.13 16.48 32.41
C GLY A 852 -38.89 15.26 33.32
N THR A 853 -39.19 14.05 32.85
CA THR A 853 -39.10 12.80 33.66
C THR A 853 -38.01 11.86 33.16
N LEU A 854 -37.76 10.74 33.87
CA LEU A 854 -36.85 9.67 33.42
C LEU A 854 -37.17 9.10 32.02
N LEU A 855 -38.38 9.31 31.50
CA LEU A 855 -38.76 8.97 30.12
C LEU A 855 -38.12 9.87 29.05
N ASP A 856 -37.56 11.02 29.41
CA ASP A 856 -36.98 11.97 28.44
C ASP A 856 -35.77 11.36 27.72
N ALA A 857 -34.97 10.54 28.40
CA ALA A 857 -33.85 9.80 27.79
C ALA A 857 -34.31 8.90 26.63
N TYR A 858 -35.53 8.38 26.71
CA TYR A 858 -36.12 7.51 25.70
C TYR A 858 -36.67 8.29 24.50
N THR A 859 -37.13 9.53 24.71
CA THR A 859 -37.57 10.42 23.62
C THR A 859 -36.41 10.90 22.73
N GLN A 860 -35.17 10.80 23.20
CA GLN A 860 -33.96 11.12 22.44
C GLN A 860 -33.52 10.01 21.47
N TRP A 861 -34.16 8.84 21.52
CA TRP A 861 -33.86 7.68 20.67
C TRP A 861 -35.07 7.28 19.79
N PRO A 862 -35.71 8.23 19.08
CA PRO A 862 -36.98 7.97 18.39
C PRO A 862 -36.86 6.89 17.32
N GLY A 863 -35.71 6.78 16.65
CA GLY A 863 -35.47 5.76 15.61
C GLY A 863 -35.50 4.33 16.14
N PHE A 864 -34.99 4.07 17.35
CA PHE A 864 -35.02 2.73 17.95
C PHE A 864 -36.46 2.30 18.25
N PHE A 865 -37.26 3.18 18.86
CA PHE A 865 -38.65 2.88 19.18
C PHE A 865 -39.54 2.84 17.93
N ALA A 866 -39.30 3.72 16.94
CA ALA A 866 -40.01 3.71 15.67
C ALA A 866 -39.75 2.42 14.87
N LEU A 867 -38.53 1.91 14.88
CA LEU A 867 -38.19 0.61 14.27
C LEU A 867 -38.96 -0.54 14.94
N ASN A 868 -39.02 -0.56 16.27
CA ASN A 868 -39.76 -1.61 17.00
C ASN A 868 -41.28 -1.48 16.80
N ALA A 869 -41.83 -0.26 16.72
CA ALA A 869 -43.23 0.01 16.38
C ALA A 869 -43.58 -0.40 14.94
N PHE A 870 -42.64 -0.24 14.00
CA PHE A 870 -42.76 -0.75 12.63
C PHE A 870 -42.74 -2.28 12.59
N ILE A 871 -41.85 -2.93 13.35
CA ILE A 871 -41.80 -4.40 13.47
C ILE A 871 -43.13 -4.94 14.03
N LEU A 872 -43.72 -4.27 15.02
CA LEU A 872 -45.05 -4.58 15.55
C LEU A 872 -46.13 -4.57 14.46
N HIS A 873 -46.19 -3.48 13.70
CA HIS A 873 -47.14 -3.34 12.59
C HIS A 873 -46.93 -4.41 11.51
N MET A 874 -45.69 -4.63 11.10
CA MET A 874 -45.33 -5.61 10.07
C MET A 874 -45.62 -7.05 10.51
N ALA A 875 -45.41 -7.37 11.78
CA ALA A 875 -45.65 -8.70 12.33
C ALA A 875 -47.11 -8.92 12.77
N GLY A 876 -47.98 -7.90 12.67
CA GLY A 876 -49.36 -7.95 13.14
C GLY A 876 -49.48 -8.16 14.66
N LEU A 877 -48.46 -7.74 15.42
CA LEU A 877 -48.40 -7.93 16.87
C LEU A 877 -48.98 -6.69 17.59
N HIS A 878 -49.75 -6.90 18.65
CA HIS A 878 -50.40 -5.83 19.41
C HIS A 878 -49.53 -5.20 20.51
N SER A 879 -48.43 -5.85 20.90
CA SER A 879 -47.51 -5.33 21.92
C SER A 879 -46.10 -5.88 21.73
N ALA A 880 -45.09 -5.04 21.98
CA ALA A 880 -43.68 -5.42 21.97
C ALA A 880 -43.36 -6.52 22.99
N LEU A 881 -44.22 -6.71 24.00
CA LEU A 881 -44.10 -7.78 24.98
C LEU A 881 -44.01 -9.17 24.31
N ALA A 882 -44.68 -9.36 23.18
CA ALA A 882 -44.74 -10.63 22.45
C ALA A 882 -43.37 -11.16 22.01
N TYR A 883 -42.40 -10.27 21.76
CA TYR A 883 -41.03 -10.66 21.38
C TYR A 883 -39.94 -10.13 22.32
N ALA A 884 -40.24 -9.17 23.21
CA ALA A 884 -39.25 -8.59 24.12
C ALA A 884 -38.60 -9.64 25.04
N ALA A 885 -39.36 -10.65 25.50
CA ALA A 885 -38.82 -11.75 26.29
C ALA A 885 -37.79 -12.60 25.53
N TRP A 886 -37.87 -12.62 24.19
CA TRP A 886 -36.97 -13.35 23.30
C TRP A 886 -35.74 -12.55 22.88
N ALA A 887 -35.65 -11.27 23.24
CA ALA A 887 -34.51 -10.44 22.87
C ALA A 887 -33.16 -10.99 23.39
N PRO A 888 -32.99 -11.41 24.66
CA PRO A 888 -31.74 -12.00 25.13
C PRO A 888 -31.27 -13.25 24.37
N PRO A 889 -32.11 -14.30 24.13
CA PRO A 889 -31.68 -15.46 23.34
C PRO A 889 -31.42 -15.11 21.87
N VAL A 890 -32.16 -14.18 21.26
CA VAL A 890 -31.92 -13.71 19.89
C VAL A 890 -30.57 -12.99 19.79
N PHE A 891 -30.29 -12.02 20.67
CA PHE A 891 -29.01 -11.32 20.67
C PHE A 891 -27.84 -12.24 20.96
N ASN A 892 -27.96 -13.18 21.91
CA ASN A 892 -26.91 -14.16 22.17
C ASN A 892 -26.67 -15.10 20.98
N THR A 893 -27.73 -15.49 20.25
CA THR A 893 -27.59 -16.27 19.00
C THR A 893 -26.88 -15.47 17.92
N LEU A 894 -27.25 -14.20 17.73
CA LEU A 894 -26.59 -13.28 16.81
C LEU A 894 -25.13 -13.05 17.17
N MET A 895 -24.79 -13.03 18.46
CA MET A 895 -23.42 -12.91 18.96
C MET A 895 -22.59 -14.20 18.78
N ILE A 896 -23.24 -15.34 18.49
CA ILE A 896 -22.59 -16.63 18.19
C ILE A 896 -22.33 -16.80 16.69
N VAL A 897 -23.07 -16.11 15.81
CA VAL A 897 -22.84 -16.12 14.35
C VAL A 897 -21.38 -15.79 13.97
N PRO A 898 -20.64 -14.90 14.66
CA PRO A 898 -19.20 -14.69 14.43
C PRO A 898 -18.27 -15.83 14.89
N LEU A 899 -18.77 -16.79 15.67
CA LEU A 899 -18.01 -17.90 16.28
C LEU A 899 -18.15 -19.24 15.53
N VAL A 900 -19.26 -19.44 14.79
CA VAL A 900 -19.49 -20.57 13.87
C VAL A 900 -18.78 -20.32 12.56
#